data_AF-A0A1J4U2I1-F1
#
_entry.id   AF-A0A1J4U2I1-F1
#
_cell.length_a   1.000
_cell.length_b   1.000
_cell.length_c   1.000
_cell.angle_alpha   90.00
_cell.angle_beta   90.00
_cell.angle_gamma   90.00
#
_symmetry.space_group_name_H-M   'P 1'
#
loop_
_entity.id
_entity.type
_entity.pdbx_description
1 polymer ?
#
loop_
_entity_poly.entity_id
_entity_poly.type
_entity_poly.pdbx_seq_one_letter_code
_entity_poly.pdbx_strand_id
1 'polypeptide(L)'
;MPIPALKIKSPQSWKKNKYYPSDRLIAKRRTDALRGGLKRLNFKRKTRETAAHAINCYFGVRKKGILKNRLVKGIIKLSLAGTLLAVIFAFGIFAYYSSKVPTRDEIIASAEGDSTKIYDRTGEHLLYNVNTEAQKTWVPLDQIPEHVKWALIAIEDDQFYAHSGFDLPALFKVGLHEFFGIGPARGGSTITQQLVKNTLLSPEKTYRRKIKEMVISYQMEKKFSKDEILELYFNVVPYGSTAYGLEAAAEAYFGKRAEKLDIAEGAVLAAMLQATTYYSPYGSHIDELVTRQHLVLDQMAKFGYLTEDEAGLAKKENLSFQKIRTAIQAPHFVLYIKEFLAEKYGEEIVAKGGLHIITTLDYDKQKIAEEEITKGVEKNEATYGAHNAALVSINAITGEVLSLVGSRDYFNEEYDGAVNVTMRPRQPGSSFKPIVYATAFMKGLSPDTILFDVLTTFKTDINVDYEPHNYNDKNFGPISIKKALAGSLNIPAVKTLYLTGVEDVLNLAEQLGYTTFADRSRFGLSLVLGGGEVKLIDHVRAFSVFANEGKRKNLQYILKVTDKQGAILEEFMKDDNQGEEVLDPEIARTINDILSDNEARGYVFGTSNYLTLGDRPVAAKTGTTNDYRDGWTIGYTPSVVTGVWVGNNDNSTMKGKADGSNVAAPIWNGYMKRILKDSQKESFTKPKIREKLPEKPMLNGQISQENIIKIDRASGKLATSQTPENFIEEKTLRELHSILHYVNKDNILGPVPEHPGNDPNYASWEKEVKKWAEENGYTATNNLPIEFDDIHTEENKPNLEITKPEENTRFSDPSLSVEILINTKRTISRVEYFIDNQLIATKTEYPFNLIHYQLFGFDNGDRNLRVIAYDDVDNIREKNTHVYLDLPEEYSRPIVWLAPQNNEQIYAEEFPYNINVKINNPALYQKADFYMKRQGASSIWINYKEINSPEVNLLLLEAVAGDYNFYAVLTGKDGQTMQDDGVNVKVMP
;
A
#
# COMPACT_ATOMS: atom_id res chain seq x y z
N MET A 1 28.04 21.96 57.53
CA MET A 1 28.47 23.28 58.05
C MET A 1 27.22 24.11 58.29
N PRO A 2 27.08 24.83 59.42
CA PRO A 2 25.91 25.67 59.64
C PRO A 2 25.97 26.89 58.70
N ILE A 3 24.89 27.09 57.93
CA ILE A 3 24.71 28.23 57.03
C ILE A 3 24.72 29.51 57.90
N PRO A 4 25.54 30.53 57.58
CA PRO A 4 25.65 31.73 58.40
C PRO A 4 24.34 32.51 58.42
N ALA A 5 23.92 32.91 59.62
CA ALA A 5 22.76 33.75 59.86
C ALA A 5 22.88 35.08 59.11
N LEU A 6 22.09 35.25 58.05
CA LEU A 6 21.97 36.51 57.31
C LEU A 6 21.18 37.53 58.14
N LYS A 7 21.80 38.68 58.40
CA LYS A 7 21.20 39.84 59.06
C LYS A 7 19.97 40.31 58.27
N ILE A 8 18.83 40.28 58.95
CA ILE A 8 17.54 40.82 58.49
C ILE A 8 17.68 42.33 58.24
N LYS A 9 17.61 42.74 56.96
CA LYS A 9 17.19 44.11 56.57
C LYS A 9 15.70 44.06 56.22
N SER A 10 14.97 45.12 56.55
CA SER A 10 13.49 45.13 56.45
C SER A 10 12.98 45.04 54.99
N PRO A 11 11.79 44.45 54.75
CA PRO A 11 11.38 43.94 53.43
C PRO A 11 10.85 44.99 52.43
N GLN A 12 11.41 46.20 52.35
CA GLN A 12 10.96 47.22 51.39
C GLN A 12 12.07 48.14 50.82
N SER A 13 13.36 47.83 51.00
CA SER A 13 14.43 48.77 50.64
C SER A 13 14.69 48.95 49.13
N TRP A 14 14.11 48.14 48.25
CA TRP A 14 14.31 48.27 46.78
C TRP A 14 13.35 49.27 46.11
N LYS A 15 12.36 49.81 46.82
CA LYS A 15 11.45 50.84 46.30
C LYS A 15 12.03 52.26 46.21
N LYS A 16 13.23 52.51 46.74
CA LYS A 16 13.87 53.83 46.59
C LYS A 16 14.72 53.85 45.31
N ASN A 17 14.14 54.40 44.24
CA ASN A 17 14.78 54.95 43.04
C ASN A 17 14.80 54.15 41.71
N LYS A 18 13.88 53.23 41.44
CA LYS A 18 13.61 52.82 40.04
C LYS A 18 12.11 52.84 39.74
N TYR A 19 11.70 53.71 38.83
CA TYR A 19 10.37 53.70 38.20
C TYR A 19 10.29 52.45 37.31
N TYR A 20 9.46 51.47 37.65
CA TYR A 20 9.32 50.28 36.81
C TYR A 20 8.39 50.58 35.62
N PRO A 21 8.64 50.04 34.41
CA PRO A 21 7.73 50.15 33.28
C PRO A 21 6.32 49.60 33.60
N SER A 22 6.25 48.59 34.48
CA SER A 22 5.01 48.04 35.03
C SER A 22 4.23 49.07 35.85
N ASP A 23 4.84 50.02 36.54
CA ASP A 23 4.11 51.08 37.27
C ASP A 23 3.42 52.04 36.30
N ARG A 24 4.03 52.34 35.14
CA ARG A 24 3.39 53.13 34.08
C ARG A 24 2.24 52.38 33.42
N LEU A 25 2.37 51.08 33.20
CA LEU A 25 1.31 50.22 32.63
C LEU A 25 0.19 49.90 33.62
N ILE A 26 0.51 49.67 34.90
CA ILE A 26 -0.46 49.51 36.00
C ILE A 26 -1.16 50.84 36.25
N ALA A 27 -0.47 51.98 36.21
CA ALA A 27 -1.09 53.30 36.29
C ALA A 27 -1.96 53.60 35.06
N LYS A 28 -1.51 53.28 33.84
CA LYS A 28 -2.27 53.42 32.59
C LYS A 28 -3.51 52.51 32.57
N ARG A 29 -3.39 51.25 33.01
CA ARG A 29 -4.52 50.30 33.12
C ARG A 29 -5.47 50.66 34.27
N ARG A 30 -4.99 51.17 35.41
CA ARG A 30 -5.85 51.74 36.47
C ARG A 30 -6.61 52.97 35.97
N THR A 31 -5.96 53.85 35.20
CA THR A 31 -6.63 55.01 34.58
C THR A 31 -7.58 54.62 33.45
N ASP A 32 -7.30 53.57 32.68
CA ASP A 32 -8.20 53.05 31.64
C ASP A 32 -9.39 52.26 32.22
N ALA A 33 -9.21 51.52 33.32
CA ALA A 33 -10.30 50.90 34.09
C ALA A 33 -11.22 51.95 34.74
N LEU A 34 -10.65 53.04 35.27
CA LEU A 34 -11.41 54.18 35.79
C LEU A 34 -12.12 54.95 34.66
N ARG A 35 -11.49 55.16 33.50
CA ARG A 35 -12.11 55.77 32.30
C ARG A 35 -13.21 54.90 31.70
N GLY A 36 -13.07 53.58 31.72
CA GLY A 36 -14.12 52.62 31.34
C GLY A 36 -15.31 52.64 32.30
N GLY A 37 -15.06 52.79 33.61
CA GLY A 37 -16.08 52.99 34.63
C GLY A 37 -16.84 54.31 34.47
N LEU A 38 -16.14 55.42 34.20
CA LEU A 38 -16.74 56.74 33.93
C LEU A 38 -17.49 56.81 32.60
N LYS A 39 -17.01 56.13 31.53
CA LYS A 39 -17.78 55.98 30.28
C LYS A 39 -19.03 55.12 30.47
N ARG A 40 -19.01 54.07 31.31
CA ARG A 40 -20.21 53.28 31.65
C ARG A 40 -21.21 54.02 32.53
N LEU A 41 -20.76 54.90 33.43
CA LEU A 41 -21.63 55.79 34.22
C LEU A 41 -22.28 56.89 33.36
N ASN A 42 -21.55 57.45 32.39
CA ASN A 42 -22.11 58.42 31.43
C ASN A 42 -23.02 57.77 30.37
N PHE A 43 -22.75 56.53 29.96
CA PHE A 43 -23.65 55.78 29.07
C PHE A 43 -24.94 55.33 29.78
N LYS A 44 -24.88 54.98 31.08
CA LYS A 44 -26.06 54.68 31.92
C LYS A 44 -26.94 55.90 32.21
N ARG A 45 -26.40 57.13 32.10
CA ARG A 45 -27.19 58.37 32.22
C ARG A 45 -27.86 58.75 30.90
N LYS A 46 -27.26 58.41 29.75
CA LYS A 46 -27.79 58.72 28.40
C LYS A 46 -28.70 57.64 27.80
N THR A 47 -28.73 56.43 28.37
CA THR A 47 -29.65 55.34 27.97
C THR A 47 -30.86 55.17 28.89
N ARG A 48 -30.96 55.99 29.95
CA ARG A 48 -32.14 56.05 30.83
C ARG A 48 -33.27 56.93 30.27
N GLU A 49 -33.01 57.72 29.23
CA GLU A 49 -34.03 58.58 28.57
C GLU A 49 -34.55 58.01 27.23
N THR A 50 -33.93 56.99 26.65
CA THR A 50 -34.36 56.41 25.36
C THR A 50 -34.87 54.96 25.47
N ALA A 51 -34.72 54.29 26.62
CA ALA A 51 -35.30 52.96 26.87
C ALA A 51 -36.74 52.99 27.44
N ALA A 52 -37.25 54.17 27.81
CA ALA A 52 -38.63 54.33 28.32
C ALA A 52 -39.70 54.43 27.21
N HIS A 53 -39.31 54.42 25.93
CA HIS A 53 -40.26 54.55 24.80
C HIS A 53 -40.35 53.31 23.89
N ALA A 54 -39.40 52.35 23.97
CA ALA A 54 -39.35 51.19 23.07
C ALA A 54 -39.86 49.86 23.67
N ILE A 55 -40.18 49.81 24.97
CA ILE A 55 -40.70 48.59 25.63
C ILE A 55 -42.25 48.57 25.67
N ASN A 56 -42.91 49.66 25.26
CA ASN A 56 -44.38 49.78 25.32
C ASN A 56 -45.14 49.31 24.06
N CYS A 57 -44.45 48.79 23.02
CA CYS A 57 -45.10 48.39 21.76
C CYS A 57 -44.96 46.90 21.38
N TYR A 58 -44.42 46.02 22.24
CA TYR A 58 -44.28 44.60 21.87
C TYR A 58 -44.91 43.59 22.85
N PHE A 59 -45.44 44.05 23.99
CA PHE A 59 -46.22 43.20 24.89
C PHE A 59 -47.49 43.92 25.31
N GLY A 60 -48.53 43.78 24.48
CA GLY A 60 -49.90 44.06 24.89
C GLY A 60 -50.29 43.13 26.03
N VAL A 61 -50.20 43.60 27.27
CA VAL A 61 -50.74 42.89 28.43
C VAL A 61 -51.74 43.79 29.14
N ARG A 62 -53.00 43.47 28.87
CA ARG A 62 -54.15 43.78 29.71
C ARG A 62 -53.86 43.32 31.15
N LYS A 63 -54.07 44.21 32.11
CA LYS A 63 -53.96 44.00 33.56
C LYS A 63 -54.62 42.70 34.04
N LYS A 64 -53.81 41.84 34.67
CA LYS A 64 -54.05 41.00 35.88
C LYS A 64 -52.71 40.29 36.12
N GLY A 65 -52.12 40.15 37.30
CA GLY A 65 -52.37 40.54 38.68
C GLY A 65 -51.17 39.95 39.46
N ILE A 66 -50.64 40.69 40.44
CA ILE A 66 -49.96 40.32 41.71
C ILE A 66 -48.98 39.10 41.78
N LEU A 67 -49.11 38.04 40.98
CA LEU A 67 -48.27 36.83 40.95
C LEU A 67 -46.83 37.07 40.43
N LYS A 68 -46.63 37.98 39.45
CA LYS A 68 -45.30 38.23 38.84
C LYS A 68 -44.29 38.85 39.82
N ASN A 69 -44.76 39.66 40.78
CA ASN A 69 -43.92 40.26 41.81
C ASN A 69 -43.51 39.27 42.92
N ARG A 70 -44.31 38.23 43.18
CA ARG A 70 -43.94 37.16 44.13
C ARG A 70 -42.92 36.21 43.53
N LEU A 71 -43.05 35.89 42.23
CA LEU A 71 -42.11 35.03 41.50
C LEU A 71 -40.72 35.69 41.35
N VAL A 72 -40.66 36.96 40.96
CA VAL A 72 -39.38 37.70 40.87
C VAL A 72 -38.74 37.88 42.25
N LYS A 73 -39.52 38.22 43.29
CA LYS A 73 -39.00 38.28 44.67
C LYS A 73 -38.57 36.91 45.20
N GLY A 74 -39.24 35.84 44.78
CA GLY A 74 -38.87 34.45 45.09
C GLY A 74 -37.55 34.05 44.46
N ILE A 75 -37.36 34.36 43.16
CA ILE A 75 -36.11 34.13 42.43
C ILE A 75 -34.95 34.94 43.05
N ILE A 76 -35.18 36.21 43.41
CA ILE A 76 -34.18 37.04 44.08
C ILE A 76 -33.83 36.46 45.46
N LYS A 77 -34.81 36.02 46.26
CA LYS A 77 -34.56 35.37 47.55
C LYS A 77 -33.83 34.03 47.41
N LEU A 78 -34.20 33.21 46.43
CA LEU A 78 -33.51 31.95 46.11
C LEU A 78 -32.08 32.19 45.63
N SER A 79 -31.86 33.23 44.82
CA SER A 79 -30.53 33.65 44.37
C SER A 79 -29.67 34.16 45.53
N LEU A 80 -30.23 34.98 46.43
CA LEU A 80 -29.55 35.43 47.65
C LEU A 80 -29.25 34.27 48.61
N ALA A 81 -30.21 33.37 48.82
CA ALA A 81 -30.03 32.18 49.65
C ALA A 81 -28.98 31.23 49.04
N GLY A 82 -29.01 31.03 47.72
CA GLY A 82 -28.02 30.25 46.98
C GLY A 82 -26.63 30.89 47.03
N THR A 83 -26.54 32.22 46.94
CA THR A 83 -25.27 32.96 47.08
C THR A 83 -24.72 32.82 48.51
N LEU A 84 -25.58 32.94 49.51
CA LEU A 84 -25.20 32.78 50.91
C LEU A 84 -24.72 31.34 51.20
N LEU A 85 -25.43 30.34 50.69
CA LEU A 85 -25.01 28.94 50.76
C LEU A 85 -23.69 28.70 50.05
N ALA A 86 -23.47 29.30 48.87
CA ALA A 86 -22.20 29.21 48.16
C ALA A 86 -21.05 29.87 48.93
N VAL A 87 -21.30 31.00 49.59
CA VAL A 87 -20.31 31.67 50.46
C VAL A 87 -20.00 30.82 51.70
N ILE A 88 -21.01 30.24 52.34
CA ILE A 88 -20.82 29.34 53.50
C ILE A 88 -20.06 28.08 53.06
N PHE A 89 -20.39 27.50 51.91
CA PHE A 89 -19.72 26.34 51.37
C PHE A 89 -18.27 26.65 50.98
N ALA A 90 -18.02 27.79 50.31
CA ALA A 90 -16.68 28.26 49.99
C ALA A 90 -15.86 28.55 51.26
N PHE A 91 -16.48 29.11 52.30
CA PHE A 91 -15.84 29.32 53.61
C PHE A 91 -15.54 27.99 54.31
N GLY A 92 -16.46 27.01 54.25
CA GLY A 92 -16.25 25.66 54.78
C GLY A 92 -15.11 24.93 54.08
N ILE A 93 -15.03 25.03 52.75
CA ILE A 93 -13.91 24.53 51.94
C ILE A 93 -12.59 25.24 52.33
N PHE A 94 -12.62 26.57 52.44
CA PHE A 94 -11.47 27.37 52.82
C PHE A 94 -10.95 26.98 54.21
N ALA A 95 -11.85 26.85 55.19
CA ALA A 95 -11.53 26.42 56.54
C ALA A 95 -11.01 24.96 56.58
N TYR A 96 -11.63 24.05 55.82
CA TYR A 96 -11.21 22.65 55.74
C TYR A 96 -9.81 22.48 55.14
N TYR A 97 -9.46 23.26 54.11
CA TYR A 97 -8.12 23.26 53.51
C TYR A 97 -7.16 24.27 54.15
N SER A 98 -7.57 25.00 55.19
CA SER A 98 -6.69 25.82 56.01
C SER A 98 -5.90 24.96 57.00
N SER A 99 -5.09 24.06 56.45
CA SER A 99 -4.04 23.36 57.19
C SER A 99 -2.73 24.15 57.13
N LYS A 100 -1.83 23.93 58.10
CA LYS A 100 -0.54 24.62 58.23
C LYS A 100 0.16 24.80 56.88
N VAL A 101 0.35 26.06 56.46
CA VAL A 101 1.21 26.41 55.31
C VAL A 101 2.64 26.02 55.67
N PRO A 102 3.34 25.26 54.82
CA PRO A 102 4.66 24.78 55.12
C PRO A 102 5.67 25.91 55.32
N THR A 103 6.73 25.62 56.08
CA THR A 103 7.86 26.54 56.27
C THR A 103 8.69 26.64 55.00
N ARG A 104 9.58 27.65 54.93
CA ARG A 104 10.53 27.79 53.84
C ARG A 104 11.36 26.51 53.66
N ASP A 105 11.80 25.93 54.77
CA ASP A 105 12.62 24.71 54.79
C ASP A 105 11.83 23.48 54.30
N GLU A 106 10.54 23.38 54.63
CA GLU A 106 9.68 22.29 54.13
C GLU A 106 9.46 22.38 52.60
N ILE A 107 9.34 23.60 52.05
CA ILE A 107 9.24 23.83 50.60
C ILE A 107 10.56 23.45 49.92
N ILE A 108 11.69 23.82 50.51
CA ILE A 108 13.02 23.45 49.99
C ILE A 108 13.22 21.92 50.06
N ALA A 109 12.87 21.30 51.19
CA ALA A 109 12.96 19.85 51.38
C ALA A 109 12.02 19.09 50.41
N SER A 110 10.88 19.65 50.02
CA SER A 110 10.01 19.04 49.00
C SER A 110 10.62 18.99 47.59
N ALA A 111 11.74 19.68 47.37
CA ALA A 111 12.55 19.52 46.16
C ALA A 111 13.37 18.22 46.19
N GLU A 112 13.48 17.53 47.33
CA GLU A 112 14.17 16.24 47.48
C GLU A 112 13.24 15.11 47.01
N GLY A 113 13.69 14.35 46.02
CA GLY A 113 12.95 13.24 45.43
C GLY A 113 13.90 12.08 45.12
N ASP A 114 13.37 10.87 45.16
CA ASP A 114 14.10 9.65 44.85
C ASP A 114 14.36 9.58 43.34
N SER A 115 15.47 8.94 42.96
CA SER A 115 15.90 8.91 41.57
C SER A 115 15.09 7.90 40.75
N THR A 116 14.39 8.38 39.72
CA THR A 116 13.74 7.50 38.74
C THR A 116 14.80 6.80 37.88
N LYS A 117 14.70 5.49 37.74
CA LYS A 117 15.64 4.64 37.01
C LYS A 117 14.95 3.91 35.87
N ILE A 118 15.56 3.98 34.69
CA ILE A 118 15.08 3.36 33.45
C ILE A 118 16.04 2.23 33.09
N TYR A 119 15.51 1.02 32.96
CA TYR A 119 16.23 -0.21 32.65
C TYR A 119 15.85 -0.75 31.27
N ASP A 120 16.71 -1.58 30.72
CA ASP A 120 16.40 -2.42 29.56
C ASP A 120 15.31 -3.46 29.89
N ARG A 121 14.98 -4.31 28.92
CA ARG A 121 13.97 -5.35 29.06
C ARG A 121 14.28 -6.44 30.08
N THR A 122 15.56 -6.67 30.40
CA THR A 122 15.96 -7.66 31.42
C THR A 122 15.75 -7.12 32.83
N GLY A 123 15.73 -5.80 33.00
CA GLY A 123 15.73 -5.14 34.30
C GLY A 123 17.12 -5.07 34.96
N GLU A 124 18.16 -5.59 34.30
CA GLU A 124 19.52 -5.64 34.83
C GLU A 124 20.37 -4.46 34.34
N HIS A 125 20.19 -4.03 33.09
CA HIS A 125 20.98 -2.94 32.52
C HIS A 125 20.31 -1.58 32.75
N LEU A 126 20.92 -0.76 33.60
CA LEU A 126 20.50 0.62 33.81
C LEU A 126 20.82 1.46 32.56
N LEU A 127 19.78 1.92 31.88
CA LEU A 127 19.91 2.79 30.72
C LEU A 127 20.12 4.25 31.13
N TYR A 128 19.38 4.70 32.15
CA TYR A 128 19.44 6.08 32.62
C TYR A 128 18.95 6.25 34.05
N ASN A 129 19.58 7.17 34.76
CA ASN A 129 19.15 7.64 36.06
C ASN A 129 18.74 9.12 35.97
N VAL A 130 17.46 9.40 36.18
CA VAL A 130 16.87 10.74 35.99
C VAL A 130 17.32 11.73 37.05
N ASN A 131 17.76 11.28 38.23
CA ASN A 131 18.20 12.17 39.30
C ASN A 131 19.59 11.75 39.82
N THR A 132 20.62 12.20 39.12
CA THR A 132 22.01 12.21 39.63
C THR A 132 22.34 13.60 40.14
N GLU A 133 22.56 13.69 41.45
CA GLU A 133 23.31 14.75 42.15
C GLU A 133 23.29 16.14 41.48
N ALA A 134 22.11 16.68 41.21
CA ALA A 134 22.05 18.10 40.91
C ALA A 134 22.51 18.83 42.17
N GLN A 135 23.67 19.49 42.09
CA GLN A 135 24.10 20.41 43.14
C GLN A 135 23.04 21.51 43.20
N LYS A 136 22.14 21.39 44.18
CA LYS A 136 21.07 22.37 44.43
C LYS A 136 21.73 23.62 44.99
N THR A 137 22.23 24.46 44.08
CA THR A 137 22.88 25.71 44.43
C THR A 137 21.80 26.79 44.54
N TRP A 138 21.58 27.28 45.76
CA TRP A 138 20.61 28.35 46.00
C TRP A 138 21.12 29.67 45.41
N VAL A 139 20.31 30.31 44.56
CA VAL A 139 20.57 31.63 44.01
C VAL A 139 19.59 32.66 44.62
N PRO A 140 20.09 33.66 45.38
CA PRO A 140 19.27 34.77 45.86
C PRO A 140 18.62 35.57 44.73
N LEU A 141 17.41 36.07 44.92
CA LEU A 141 16.66 36.77 43.86
C LEU A 141 17.38 38.03 43.35
N ASP A 142 18.16 38.70 44.19
CA ASP A 142 18.92 39.90 43.82
C ASP A 142 20.12 39.60 42.89
N GLN A 143 20.58 38.34 42.83
CA GLN A 143 21.62 37.87 41.91
C GLN A 143 21.07 37.42 40.55
N ILE A 144 19.76 37.15 40.46
CA ILE A 144 19.10 36.79 39.20
C ILE A 144 18.97 38.05 38.32
N PRO A 145 19.36 38.01 37.04
CA PRO A 145 19.21 39.15 36.14
C PRO A 145 17.75 39.55 35.93
N GLU A 146 17.49 40.85 35.78
CA GLU A 146 16.13 41.37 35.64
C GLU A 146 15.39 40.78 34.44
N HIS A 147 16.05 40.65 33.29
CA HIS A 147 15.44 40.07 32.09
C HIS A 147 15.00 38.61 32.30
N VAL A 148 15.70 37.81 33.11
CA VAL A 148 15.29 36.44 33.44
C VAL A 148 14.02 36.43 34.31
N LYS A 149 13.94 37.33 35.30
CA LYS A 149 12.72 37.52 36.11
C LYS A 149 11.53 37.90 35.24
N TRP A 150 11.74 38.84 34.32
CA TRP A 150 10.70 39.32 33.41
C TRP A 150 10.31 38.30 32.37
N ALA A 151 11.22 37.46 31.88
CA ALA A 151 10.90 36.37 30.97
C ALA A 151 9.89 35.41 31.58
N LEU A 152 10.15 34.96 32.82
CA LEU A 152 9.23 34.10 33.56
C LEU A 152 7.87 34.78 33.79
N ILE A 153 7.87 36.01 34.32
CA ILE A 153 6.65 36.74 34.65
C ILE A 153 5.82 37.04 33.38
N ALA A 154 6.45 37.40 32.27
CA ALA A 154 5.76 37.74 31.04
C ALA A 154 5.00 36.56 30.42
N ILE A 155 5.55 35.34 30.53
CA ILE A 155 4.94 34.14 29.93
C ILE A 155 4.04 33.36 30.89
N GLU A 156 4.42 33.24 32.17
CA GLU A 156 3.68 32.44 33.14
C GLU A 156 2.60 33.24 33.90
N ASP A 157 2.85 34.51 34.22
CA ASP A 157 1.96 35.27 35.11
C ASP A 157 2.16 36.80 35.01
N ASP A 158 1.62 37.42 33.95
CA ASP A 158 1.82 38.85 33.65
C ASP A 158 1.22 39.80 34.73
N GLN A 159 0.41 39.25 35.64
CA GLN A 159 -0.19 39.97 36.77
C GLN A 159 0.38 39.53 38.12
N PHE A 160 1.53 38.85 38.15
CA PHE A 160 2.10 38.26 39.37
C PHE A 160 2.11 39.23 40.55
N TYR A 161 2.62 40.45 40.40
CA TYR A 161 2.67 41.42 41.51
C TYR A 161 1.32 42.06 41.87
N ALA A 162 0.27 41.85 41.08
CA ALA A 162 -1.03 42.50 41.25
C ALA A 162 -2.08 41.62 41.94
N HIS A 163 -2.04 40.29 41.77
CA HIS A 163 -3.01 39.37 42.38
C HIS A 163 -2.55 38.85 43.76
N SER A 164 -3.46 38.21 44.50
CA SER A 164 -3.20 37.62 45.82
C SER A 164 -3.39 36.09 45.81
N GLY A 165 -2.50 35.37 45.13
CA GLY A 165 -2.46 33.90 45.07
C GLY A 165 -2.96 33.33 43.74
N PHE A 166 -4.11 33.80 43.26
CA PHE A 166 -4.71 33.37 41.99
C PHE A 166 -5.36 34.56 41.26
N ASP A 167 -5.44 34.51 39.93
CA ASP A 167 -6.03 35.56 39.10
C ASP A 167 -7.50 35.21 38.73
N LEU A 168 -8.46 35.83 39.43
CA LEU A 168 -9.90 35.69 39.20
C LEU A 168 -10.33 36.10 37.78
N PRO A 169 -9.94 37.29 37.26
CA PRO A 169 -10.16 37.64 35.86
C PRO A 169 -9.62 36.61 34.86
N ALA A 170 -8.44 36.04 35.09
CA ALA A 170 -7.88 35.01 34.21
C ALA A 170 -8.70 33.72 34.27
N LEU A 171 -9.02 33.22 35.48
CA LEU A 171 -9.87 32.03 35.67
C LEU A 171 -11.24 32.18 35.01
N PHE A 172 -11.86 33.35 35.11
CA PHE A 172 -13.16 33.60 34.48
C PHE A 172 -13.07 33.61 32.95
N LYS A 173 -12.00 34.17 32.36
CA LYS A 173 -11.76 34.14 30.92
C LYS A 173 -11.51 32.72 30.41
N VAL A 174 -10.72 31.93 31.14
CA VAL A 174 -10.47 30.52 30.81
C VAL A 174 -11.76 29.71 30.85
N GLY A 175 -12.57 29.89 31.90
CA GLY A 175 -13.88 29.23 32.00
C GLY A 175 -14.83 29.62 30.86
N LEU A 176 -14.86 30.89 30.44
CA LEU A 176 -15.66 31.30 29.28
C LEU A 176 -15.17 30.68 27.96
N HIS A 177 -13.85 30.52 27.80
CA HIS A 177 -13.28 29.85 26.64
C HIS A 177 -13.62 28.35 26.63
N GLU A 178 -13.43 27.64 27.75
CA GLU A 178 -13.73 26.20 27.83
C GLU A 178 -15.23 25.90 27.66
N PHE A 179 -16.12 26.75 28.18
CA PHE A 179 -17.57 26.47 28.14
C PHE A 179 -18.28 27.05 26.91
N PHE A 180 -17.80 28.15 26.35
CA PHE A 180 -18.47 28.88 25.27
C PHE A 180 -17.58 29.11 24.04
N GLY A 181 -16.32 28.69 24.04
CA GLY A 181 -15.37 28.93 22.95
C GLY A 181 -14.99 30.41 22.78
N ILE A 182 -15.21 31.25 23.80
CA ILE A 182 -15.03 32.71 23.69
C ILE A 182 -13.62 33.11 24.16
N GLY A 183 -12.82 33.68 23.25
CA GLY A 183 -11.51 34.29 23.54
C GLY A 183 -10.31 33.40 23.22
N PRO A 184 -9.06 33.85 23.43
CA PRO A 184 -7.88 33.03 23.19
C PRO A 184 -7.64 32.03 24.33
N ALA A 185 -7.20 30.81 24.00
CA ALA A 185 -6.75 29.82 24.98
C ALA A 185 -5.56 30.35 25.80
N ARG A 186 -5.69 30.36 27.14
CA ARG A 186 -4.64 30.77 28.08
C ARG A 186 -4.56 29.80 29.25
N GLY A 187 -3.34 29.56 29.75
CA GLY A 187 -3.15 28.90 31.04
C GLY A 187 -3.68 29.77 32.18
N GLY A 188 -4.55 29.23 33.03
CA GLY A 188 -5.19 29.96 34.12
C GLY A 188 -4.50 29.87 35.49
N SER A 189 -3.26 29.35 35.56
CA SER A 189 -2.55 29.13 36.84
C SER A 189 -1.43 30.15 37.05
N THR A 190 -1.33 30.73 38.23
CA THR A 190 -0.32 31.72 38.63
C THR A 190 1.01 31.07 39.05
N ILE A 191 2.09 31.84 39.14
CA ILE A 191 3.41 31.35 39.63
C ILE A 191 3.28 30.72 41.03
N THR A 192 2.50 31.34 41.92
CA THR A 192 2.25 30.80 43.28
C THR A 192 1.51 29.47 43.22
N GLN A 193 0.51 29.34 42.35
CA GLN A 193 -0.22 28.08 42.13
C GLN A 193 0.68 26.97 41.60
N GLN A 194 1.57 27.31 40.67
CA GLN A 194 2.54 26.37 40.13
C GLN A 194 3.55 25.94 41.20
N LEU A 195 4.05 26.86 42.03
CA LEU A 195 4.92 26.53 43.16
C LEU A 195 4.24 25.55 44.11
N VAL A 196 3.01 25.84 44.54
CA VAL A 196 2.22 24.98 45.44
C VAL A 196 1.99 23.60 44.84
N LYS A 197 1.65 23.55 43.54
CA LYS A 197 1.46 22.30 42.79
C LYS A 197 2.74 21.45 42.84
N ASN A 198 3.88 22.05 42.49
CA ASN A 198 5.17 21.36 42.34
C ASN A 198 5.82 20.91 43.67
N THR A 199 5.34 21.41 44.82
CA THR A 199 5.99 21.24 46.13
C THR A 199 5.10 20.61 47.21
N LEU A 200 3.80 20.93 47.24
CA LEU A 200 2.95 20.65 48.41
C LEU A 200 1.79 19.71 48.14
N LEU A 201 1.47 19.45 46.88
CA LEU A 201 0.29 18.69 46.49
C LEU A 201 0.67 17.37 45.87
N SER A 202 -0.22 16.39 45.99
CA SER A 202 -0.08 15.17 45.22
C SER A 202 -0.25 15.49 43.71
N PRO A 203 0.36 14.70 42.82
CA PRO A 203 0.26 14.90 41.37
C PRO A 203 -1.15 14.70 40.79
N GLU A 204 -2.12 14.23 41.58
CA GLU A 204 -3.47 13.83 41.13
C GLU A 204 -4.27 14.98 40.48
N LYS A 205 -4.67 14.85 39.22
CA LYS A 205 -5.45 15.89 38.52
C LYS A 205 -6.95 15.89 38.90
N THR A 206 -7.30 16.31 40.12
CA THR A 206 -8.70 16.40 40.59
C THR A 206 -9.15 17.84 40.87
N TYR A 207 -10.45 18.13 40.73
CA TYR A 207 -11.02 19.43 41.15
C TYR A 207 -10.77 19.72 42.64
N ARG A 208 -10.78 18.67 43.47
CA ARG A 208 -10.44 18.74 44.89
C ARG A 208 -9.00 19.24 45.10
N ARG A 209 -8.03 18.67 44.37
CA ARG A 209 -6.64 19.17 44.38
C ARG A 209 -6.58 20.62 43.90
N LYS A 210 -7.28 20.98 42.82
CA LYS A 210 -7.23 22.36 42.28
C LYS A 210 -7.79 23.40 43.25
N ILE A 211 -8.85 23.07 43.99
CA ILE A 211 -9.38 23.90 45.07
C ILE A 211 -8.36 24.05 46.20
N LYS A 212 -7.72 22.95 46.60
CA LYS A 212 -6.66 22.95 47.62
C LYS A 212 -5.47 23.82 47.17
N GLU A 213 -5.07 23.74 45.90
CA GLU A 213 -4.04 24.58 45.28
C GLU A 213 -4.37 26.07 45.39
N MET A 214 -5.60 26.49 45.05
CA MET A 214 -6.04 27.89 45.18
C MET A 214 -5.99 28.39 46.62
N VAL A 215 -6.48 27.59 47.59
CA VAL A 215 -6.53 27.96 49.00
C VAL A 215 -5.11 28.08 49.58
N ILE A 216 -4.23 27.12 49.30
CA ILE A 216 -2.84 27.15 49.79
C ILE A 216 -2.05 28.28 49.12
N SER A 217 -2.27 28.56 47.83
CA SER A 217 -1.61 29.67 47.13
C SER A 217 -1.95 31.02 47.76
N TYR A 218 -3.22 31.24 48.10
CA TYR A 218 -3.65 32.44 48.83
C TYR A 218 -2.93 32.57 50.18
N GLN A 219 -2.83 31.47 50.94
CA GLN A 219 -2.18 31.49 52.24
C GLN A 219 -0.65 31.66 52.13
N MET A 220 -0.02 31.11 51.08
CA MET A 220 1.40 31.34 50.80
C MET A 220 1.69 32.82 50.60
N GLU A 221 0.87 33.56 49.83
CA GLU A 221 1.08 35.01 49.64
C GLU A 221 0.73 35.89 50.85
N LYS A 222 0.06 35.32 51.85
CA LYS A 222 -0.11 35.99 53.16
C LYS A 222 1.10 35.79 54.07
N LYS A 223 1.84 34.71 53.88
CA LYS A 223 2.99 34.31 54.69
C LYS A 223 4.32 34.79 54.11
N PHE A 224 4.46 34.74 52.79
CA PHE A 224 5.65 35.12 52.04
C PHE A 224 5.36 36.33 51.14
N SER A 225 6.34 37.22 51.00
CA SER A 225 6.29 38.30 50.01
C SER A 225 6.38 37.76 48.58
N LYS A 226 5.96 38.57 47.59
CA LYS A 226 6.04 38.20 46.17
C LYS A 226 7.47 37.85 45.74
N ASP A 227 8.44 38.61 46.23
CA ASP A 227 9.86 38.38 45.97
C ASP A 227 10.32 37.04 46.56
N GLU A 228 9.93 36.73 47.80
CA GLU A 228 10.25 35.43 48.41
C GLU A 228 9.63 34.25 47.66
N ILE A 229 8.40 34.41 47.15
CA ILE A 229 7.73 33.38 46.34
C ILE A 229 8.45 33.20 45.01
N LEU A 230 8.85 34.29 44.36
CA LEU A 230 9.59 34.25 43.12
C LEU A 230 10.98 33.62 43.31
N GLU A 231 11.67 33.95 44.42
CA GLU A 231 12.94 33.33 44.81
C GLU A 231 12.77 31.82 45.04
N LEU A 232 11.74 31.41 45.79
CA LEU A 232 11.42 30.00 46.01
C LEU A 232 11.14 29.29 44.68
N TYR A 233 10.35 29.92 43.80
CA TYR A 233 10.04 29.36 42.49
C TYR A 233 11.31 29.09 41.68
N PHE A 234 12.17 30.09 41.54
CA PHE A 234 13.43 29.95 40.82
C PHE A 234 14.36 28.90 41.40
N ASN A 235 14.27 28.55 42.68
CA ASN A 235 15.18 27.59 43.30
C ASN A 235 14.62 26.17 43.45
N VAL A 236 13.31 25.99 43.33
CA VAL A 236 12.64 24.72 43.66
C VAL A 236 11.98 24.04 42.46
N VAL A 237 11.57 24.81 41.46
CA VAL A 237 10.86 24.26 40.31
C VAL A 237 11.81 23.51 39.38
N PRO A 238 11.43 22.33 38.86
CA PRO A 238 12.22 21.63 37.86
C PRO A 238 12.28 22.41 36.55
N TYR A 239 13.46 22.44 35.92
CA TYR A 239 13.67 22.92 34.55
C TYR A 239 13.92 21.75 33.58
N GLY A 240 13.53 20.54 33.96
CA GLY A 240 13.76 19.32 33.18
C GLY A 240 15.16 18.75 33.36
N SER A 241 15.39 17.58 32.75
CA SER A 241 16.59 16.80 33.01
C SER A 241 16.77 16.55 34.52
N THR A 242 17.99 16.58 35.03
CA THR A 242 18.30 16.57 36.47
C THR A 242 18.24 17.97 37.10
N ALA A 243 17.95 19.05 36.36
CA ALA A 243 18.14 20.42 36.81
C ALA A 243 16.96 20.97 37.64
N TYR A 244 17.18 21.12 38.95
CA TYR A 244 16.24 21.75 39.88
C TYR A 244 16.70 23.15 40.28
N GLY A 245 15.86 24.13 39.97
CA GLY A 245 16.19 25.53 40.14
C GLY A 245 17.05 26.12 39.01
N LEU A 246 17.03 27.45 38.94
CA LEU A 246 17.58 28.26 37.86
C LEU A 246 19.10 28.16 37.78
N GLU A 247 19.81 28.14 38.91
CA GLU A 247 21.28 28.02 38.91
C GLU A 247 21.70 26.66 38.32
N ALA A 248 21.06 25.57 38.76
CA ALA A 248 21.33 24.25 38.22
C ALA A 248 20.95 24.15 36.73
N ALA A 249 19.87 24.81 36.31
CA ALA A 249 19.46 24.85 34.90
C ALA A 249 20.44 25.66 34.03
N ALA A 250 20.88 26.82 34.50
CA ALA A 250 21.87 27.65 33.82
C ALA A 250 23.19 26.90 33.63
N GLU A 251 23.64 26.18 34.67
CA GLU A 251 24.85 25.37 34.59
C GLU A 251 24.65 24.14 33.68
N ALA A 252 23.53 23.44 33.81
CA ALA A 252 23.25 22.23 33.06
C ALA A 252 23.09 22.49 31.56
N TYR A 253 22.37 23.55 31.17
CA TYR A 253 22.04 23.83 29.77
C TYR A 253 23.02 24.78 29.09
N PHE A 254 23.63 25.73 29.82
CA PHE A 254 24.52 26.75 29.22
C PHE A 254 25.94 26.73 29.79
N GLY A 255 26.18 26.02 30.90
CA GLY A 255 27.50 26.00 31.56
C GLY A 255 27.82 27.35 32.22
N LYS A 256 26.79 28.15 32.52
CA LYS A 256 26.87 29.49 33.08
C LYS A 256 26.22 29.53 34.46
N ARG A 257 26.64 30.48 35.29
CA ARG A 257 25.89 30.85 36.50
C ARG A 257 24.62 31.61 36.12
N ALA A 258 23.54 31.51 36.90
CA ALA A 258 22.29 32.20 36.59
C ALA A 258 22.44 33.72 36.47
N GLU A 259 23.38 34.30 37.22
CA GLU A 259 23.74 35.74 37.17
C GLU A 259 24.31 36.19 35.81
N LYS A 260 24.74 35.24 34.97
CA LYS A 260 25.37 35.49 33.65
C LYS A 260 24.49 35.14 32.46
N LEU A 261 23.26 34.69 32.69
CA LEU A 261 22.31 34.41 31.61
C LEU A 261 22.00 35.70 30.84
N ASP A 262 22.01 35.62 29.52
CA ASP A 262 21.55 36.70 28.64
C ASP A 262 20.02 36.66 28.41
N ILE A 263 19.53 37.52 27.52
CA ILE A 263 18.10 37.65 27.20
C ILE A 263 17.57 36.39 26.51
N ALA A 264 18.33 35.84 25.55
CA ALA A 264 17.92 34.69 24.77
C ALA A 264 17.87 33.44 25.65
N GLU A 265 18.91 33.20 26.45
CA GLU A 265 19.02 32.08 27.38
C GLU A 265 17.96 32.13 28.49
N GLY A 266 17.73 33.33 29.06
CA GLY A 266 16.67 33.55 30.05
C GLY A 266 15.28 33.24 29.49
N ALA A 267 15.03 33.60 28.23
CA ALA A 267 13.78 33.29 27.54
C ALA A 267 13.63 31.80 27.24
N VAL A 268 14.72 31.08 26.93
CA VAL A 268 14.70 29.61 26.77
C VAL A 268 14.29 28.94 28.08
N LEU A 269 14.95 29.25 29.21
CA LEU A 269 14.62 28.62 30.49
C LEU A 269 13.17 28.92 30.93
N ALA A 270 12.66 30.11 30.63
CA ALA A 270 11.25 30.44 30.86
C ALA A 270 10.31 29.64 29.95
N ALA A 271 10.66 29.45 28.67
CA ALA A 271 9.87 28.66 27.73
C ALA A 271 9.73 27.20 28.17
N MET A 272 10.79 26.61 28.72
CA MET A 272 10.83 25.19 29.11
C MET A 272 9.84 24.81 30.22
N LEU A 273 9.49 25.75 31.12
CA LEU A 273 8.73 25.47 32.35
C LEU A 273 7.31 24.93 32.11
N GLN A 274 6.73 25.17 30.93
CA GLN A 274 5.39 24.65 30.62
C GLN A 274 5.36 23.12 30.55
N ALA A 275 6.41 22.52 29.96
CA ALA A 275 6.56 21.10 29.73
C ALA A 275 8.05 20.79 29.61
N THR A 276 8.69 20.55 30.74
CA THR A 276 10.14 20.52 30.89
C THR A 276 10.83 19.37 30.16
N THR A 277 10.12 18.26 29.94
CA THR A 277 10.64 17.14 29.16
C THR A 277 10.42 17.35 27.66
N TYR A 278 9.24 17.85 27.27
CA TYR A 278 8.91 18.16 25.88
C TYR A 278 9.81 19.26 25.30
N TYR A 279 9.90 20.41 25.97
CA TYR A 279 10.72 21.54 25.54
C TYR A 279 12.20 21.39 25.94
N SER A 280 12.69 20.16 26.11
CA SER A 280 14.10 19.95 26.43
C SER A 280 14.99 20.23 25.20
N PRO A 281 16.14 20.93 25.35
CA PRO A 281 17.10 21.09 24.26
C PRO A 281 17.80 19.78 23.87
N TYR A 282 17.54 18.70 24.61
CA TYR A 282 18.05 17.37 24.37
C TYR A 282 17.06 16.46 23.62
N GLY A 283 15.81 16.90 23.45
CA GLY A 283 14.76 16.11 22.82
C GLY A 283 14.60 16.39 21.32
N SER A 284 13.52 15.86 20.74
CA SER A 284 13.16 16.08 19.32
C SER A 284 12.45 17.40 19.03
N HIS A 285 12.09 18.19 20.05
CA HIS A 285 11.22 19.36 19.93
C HIS A 285 11.95 20.71 20.08
N ILE A 286 13.18 20.77 19.56
CA ILE A 286 14.03 21.96 19.64
C ILE A 286 13.41 23.12 18.85
N ASP A 287 12.83 22.85 17.68
CA ASP A 287 12.17 23.86 16.84
C ASP A 287 10.96 24.50 17.58
N GLU A 288 10.19 23.69 18.31
CA GLU A 288 9.06 24.13 19.13
C GLU A 288 9.54 24.88 20.38
N LEU A 289 10.65 24.47 20.99
CA LEU A 289 11.31 25.22 22.07
C LEU A 289 11.71 26.62 21.59
N VAL A 290 12.38 26.73 20.45
CA VAL A 290 12.80 28.01 19.85
C VAL A 290 11.58 28.87 19.52
N THR A 291 10.55 28.27 18.93
CA THR A 291 9.28 28.98 18.65
C THR A 291 8.65 29.52 19.93
N ARG A 292 8.69 28.75 21.03
CA ARG A 292 8.20 29.19 22.33
C ARG A 292 9.09 30.26 22.97
N GLN A 293 10.41 30.17 22.80
CA GLN A 293 11.35 31.21 23.24
C GLN A 293 11.06 32.54 22.52
N HIS A 294 10.79 32.52 21.21
CA HIS A 294 10.34 33.71 20.47
C HIS A 294 9.06 34.31 21.06
N LEU A 295 8.10 33.46 21.45
CA LEU A 295 6.86 33.90 22.10
C LEU A 295 7.14 34.58 23.45
N VAL A 296 8.08 34.08 24.25
CA VAL A 296 8.50 34.71 25.51
C VAL A 296 9.06 36.11 25.26
N LEU A 297 9.99 36.23 24.30
CA LEU A 297 10.59 37.51 23.90
C LEU A 297 9.54 38.52 23.42
N ASP A 298 8.55 38.07 22.64
CA ASP A 298 7.43 38.90 22.19
C ASP A 298 6.55 39.38 23.34
N GLN A 299 6.26 38.53 24.34
CA GLN A 299 5.53 38.98 25.53
C GLN A 299 6.35 40.00 26.33
N MET A 300 7.67 39.81 26.46
CA MET A 300 8.55 40.76 27.14
C MET A 300 8.55 42.13 26.46
N ALA A 301 8.65 42.19 25.13
CA ALA A 301 8.58 43.43 24.36
C ALA A 301 7.20 44.10 24.50
N LYS A 302 6.13 43.32 24.35
CA LYS A 302 4.74 43.81 24.49
C LYS A 302 4.44 44.43 25.85
N PHE A 303 5.01 43.90 26.93
CA PHE A 303 4.86 44.46 28.28
C PHE A 303 5.89 45.54 28.62
N GLY A 304 6.80 45.86 27.70
CA GLY A 304 7.79 46.93 27.84
C GLY A 304 8.97 46.55 28.75
N TYR A 305 9.24 45.25 28.92
CA TYR A 305 10.44 44.76 29.61
C TYR A 305 11.67 44.75 28.68
N LEU A 306 11.44 44.67 27.37
CA LEU A 306 12.42 44.82 26.31
C LEU A 306 11.89 45.80 25.27
N THR A 307 12.78 46.37 24.47
CA THR A 307 12.43 47.01 23.20
C THR A 307 12.20 45.95 22.10
N GLU A 308 11.46 46.30 21.05
CA GLU A 308 11.27 45.42 19.88
C GLU A 308 12.61 45.07 19.21
N ASP A 309 13.57 46.01 19.21
CA ASP A 309 14.91 45.78 18.66
C ASP A 309 15.71 44.78 19.51
N GLU A 310 15.70 44.91 20.84
CA GLU A 310 16.34 43.94 21.75
C GLU A 310 15.74 42.55 21.61
N ALA A 311 14.40 42.44 21.55
CA ALA A 311 13.72 41.18 21.31
C ALA A 311 14.09 40.59 19.94
N GLY A 312 14.13 41.42 18.89
CA GLY A 312 14.53 41.01 17.54
C GLY A 312 15.98 40.54 17.44
N LEU A 313 16.90 41.12 18.22
CA LEU A 313 18.29 40.67 18.33
C LEU A 313 18.39 39.34 19.08
N ALA A 314 17.73 39.20 20.22
CA ALA A 314 17.74 37.96 21.01
C ALA A 314 17.16 36.75 20.25
N LYS A 315 16.17 36.96 19.35
CA LYS A 315 15.63 35.90 18.48
C LYS A 315 16.63 35.40 17.42
N LYS A 316 17.64 36.19 17.08
CA LYS A 316 18.67 35.85 16.08
C LYS A 316 19.93 35.27 16.70
N GLU A 317 20.01 35.25 18.03
CA GLU A 317 21.14 34.71 18.76
C GLU A 317 21.23 33.19 18.57
N ASN A 318 22.44 32.69 18.32
CA ASN A 318 22.64 31.26 18.13
C ASN A 318 22.78 30.58 19.50
N LEU A 319 21.79 29.78 19.89
CA LEU A 319 21.75 29.10 21.18
C LEU A 319 22.70 27.89 21.15
N SER A 320 23.68 27.88 22.06
CA SER A 320 24.59 26.75 22.25
C SER A 320 24.31 26.08 23.59
N PHE A 321 23.87 24.82 23.54
CA PHE A 321 23.56 24.03 24.73
C PHE A 321 24.72 23.13 25.14
N GLN A 322 24.92 22.95 26.44
CA GLN A 322 25.91 22.02 27.00
C GLN A 322 25.51 20.57 26.80
N LYS A 323 26.51 19.70 26.62
CA LYS A 323 26.30 18.25 26.51
C LYS A 323 25.78 17.65 27.82
N ILE A 324 24.96 16.61 27.68
CA ILE A 324 24.53 15.79 28.82
C ILE A 324 25.77 15.19 29.48
N ARG A 325 26.04 15.58 30.74
CA ARG A 325 27.18 15.08 31.53
C ARG A 325 26.92 13.71 32.18
N THR A 326 25.67 13.25 32.19
CA THR A 326 25.26 12.00 32.81
C THR A 326 25.43 10.82 31.86
N ALA A 327 25.84 9.67 32.40
CA ALA A 327 25.92 8.44 31.62
C ALA A 327 24.51 8.04 31.19
N ILE A 328 24.23 8.19 29.89
CA ILE A 328 22.97 7.80 29.25
C ILE A 328 23.28 6.78 28.17
N GLN A 329 22.60 5.65 28.23
CA GLN A 329 22.63 4.61 27.21
C GLN A 329 21.37 4.73 26.34
N ALA A 330 21.46 4.44 25.05
CA ALA A 330 20.34 4.55 24.11
C ALA A 330 19.59 5.90 24.21
N PRO A 331 20.30 7.05 24.11
CA PRO A 331 19.76 8.36 24.48
C PRO A 331 18.47 8.74 23.76
N HIS A 332 18.37 8.48 22.46
CA HIS A 332 17.16 8.72 21.67
C HIS A 332 15.94 7.99 22.24
N PHE A 333 16.10 6.73 22.64
CA PHE A 333 15.03 5.94 23.23
C PHE A 333 14.70 6.44 24.64
N VAL A 334 15.70 6.61 25.50
CA VAL A 334 15.51 7.03 26.91
C VAL A 334 14.80 8.38 26.99
N LEU A 335 15.21 9.36 26.18
CA LEU A 335 14.61 10.69 26.21
C LEU A 335 13.15 10.65 25.73
N TYR A 336 12.86 9.82 24.72
CA TYR A 336 11.49 9.55 24.31
C TYR A 336 10.66 8.88 25.43
N ILE A 337 11.21 7.89 26.14
CA ILE A 337 10.53 7.26 27.29
C ILE A 337 10.21 8.28 28.39
N LYS A 338 11.15 9.19 28.68
CA LYS A 338 10.89 10.25 29.66
C LYS A 338 9.72 11.13 29.25
N GLU A 339 9.66 11.53 27.98
CA GLU A 339 8.56 12.34 27.46
C GLU A 339 7.22 11.60 27.53
N PHE A 340 7.21 10.35 27.05
CA PHE A 340 6.04 9.48 27.11
C PHE A 340 5.51 9.31 28.54
N LEU A 341 6.41 9.09 29.50
CA LEU A 341 6.06 8.98 30.92
C LEU A 341 5.60 10.32 31.50
N ALA A 342 6.19 11.44 31.08
CA ALA A 342 5.83 12.76 31.56
C ALA A 342 4.43 13.17 31.06
N GLU A 343 4.07 12.79 29.84
CA GLU A 343 2.71 12.96 29.32
C GLU A 343 1.69 12.13 30.12
N LYS A 344 2.03 10.85 30.38
CA LYS A 344 1.15 9.89 31.06
C LYS A 344 0.99 10.15 32.57
N TYR A 345 2.09 10.28 33.29
CA TYR A 345 2.12 10.39 34.75
C TYR A 345 2.34 11.83 35.25
N GLY A 346 2.77 12.75 34.38
CA GLY A 346 3.13 14.11 34.75
C GLY A 346 4.62 14.26 35.08
N GLU A 347 5.17 15.42 34.75
CA GLU A 347 6.59 15.79 34.95
C GLU A 347 7.09 15.51 36.38
N GLU A 348 6.27 15.80 37.40
CA GLU A 348 6.63 15.65 38.80
C GLU A 348 6.86 14.18 39.21
N ILE A 349 5.99 13.27 38.77
CA ILE A 349 6.11 11.84 39.09
C ILE A 349 7.35 11.27 38.42
N VAL A 350 7.61 11.60 37.16
CA VAL A 350 8.78 11.10 36.43
C VAL A 350 10.07 11.62 37.07
N ALA A 351 10.10 12.87 37.49
CA ALA A 351 11.32 13.49 37.99
C ALA A 351 11.62 13.16 39.48
N LYS A 352 10.59 13.04 40.34
CA LYS A 352 10.74 12.84 41.81
C LYS A 352 10.12 11.57 42.38
N GLY A 353 9.34 10.83 41.58
CA GLY A 353 8.54 9.70 42.06
C GLY A 353 9.35 8.47 42.46
N GLY A 354 10.66 8.44 42.15
CA GLY A 354 11.52 7.28 42.38
C GLY A 354 11.04 6.06 41.60
N LEU A 355 10.58 6.26 40.36
CA LEU A 355 10.04 5.17 39.56
C LEU A 355 11.13 4.17 39.18
N HIS A 356 10.79 2.88 39.20
CA HIS A 356 11.59 1.83 38.61
C HIS A 356 10.88 1.32 37.35
N ILE A 357 11.50 1.56 36.19
CA ILE A 357 10.91 1.36 34.87
C ILE A 357 11.71 0.30 34.12
N ILE A 358 11.03 -0.77 33.69
CA ILE A 358 11.57 -1.80 32.80
C ILE A 358 10.99 -1.53 31.41
N THR A 359 11.86 -1.31 30.42
CA THR A 359 11.46 -0.94 29.05
C THR A 359 11.40 -2.17 28.13
N THR A 360 10.97 -1.99 26.89
CA THR A 360 11.04 -3.05 25.87
C THR A 360 12.39 -3.16 25.17
N LEU A 361 13.26 -2.15 25.38
CA LEU A 361 14.56 -2.06 24.72
C LEU A 361 15.42 -3.27 25.08
N ASP A 362 15.94 -3.92 24.05
CA ASP A 362 16.93 -4.97 24.20
C ASP A 362 18.31 -4.34 24.02
N TYR A 363 19.07 -4.22 25.12
CA TYR A 363 20.30 -3.45 25.11
C TYR A 363 21.38 -4.04 24.19
N ASP A 364 21.46 -5.37 24.08
CA ASP A 364 22.38 -6.03 23.16
C ASP A 364 22.03 -5.74 21.70
N LYS A 365 20.73 -5.81 21.35
CA LYS A 365 20.28 -5.43 20.01
C LYS A 365 20.49 -3.94 19.75
N GLN A 366 20.24 -3.08 20.73
CA GLN A 366 20.47 -1.64 20.60
C GLN A 366 21.95 -1.33 20.29
N LYS A 367 22.89 -1.95 21.01
CA LYS A 367 24.32 -1.78 20.75
C LYS A 367 24.69 -2.22 19.34
N ILE A 368 24.14 -3.34 18.88
CA ILE A 368 24.33 -3.79 17.49
C ILE A 368 23.79 -2.75 16.50
N ALA A 369 22.63 -2.14 16.76
CA ALA A 369 22.09 -1.08 15.93
C ALA A 369 23.02 0.14 15.85
N GLU A 370 23.50 0.62 16.99
CA GLU A 370 24.43 1.75 17.08
C GLU A 370 25.73 1.45 16.31
N GLU A 371 26.32 0.27 16.50
CA GLU A 371 27.53 -0.13 15.79
C GLU A 371 27.34 -0.21 14.26
N GLU A 372 26.23 -0.78 13.78
CA GLU A 372 25.97 -0.88 12.33
C GLU A 372 25.63 0.49 11.72
N ILE A 373 24.97 1.37 12.48
CA ILE A 373 24.75 2.76 12.08
C ILE A 373 26.08 3.50 11.97
N THR A 374 26.96 3.44 12.98
CA THR A 374 28.27 4.11 12.94
C THR A 374 29.09 3.64 11.73
N LYS A 375 29.25 2.33 11.53
CA LYS A 375 29.99 1.76 10.38
C LYS A 375 29.37 2.18 9.04
N GLY A 376 28.03 2.17 8.97
CA GLY A 376 27.29 2.54 7.77
C GLY A 376 27.46 4.01 7.41
N VAL A 377 27.32 4.90 8.39
CA VAL A 377 27.48 6.34 8.21
C VAL A 377 28.92 6.69 7.81
N GLU A 378 29.94 6.12 8.44
CA GLU A 378 31.34 6.36 8.06
C GLU A 378 31.59 6.06 6.56
N LYS A 379 31.07 4.93 6.07
CA LYS A 379 31.17 4.56 4.66
C LYS A 379 30.35 5.49 3.76
N ASN A 380 29.11 5.80 4.17
CA ASN A 380 28.18 6.58 3.37
C ASN A 380 28.58 8.06 3.30
N GLU A 381 29.17 8.61 4.35
CA GLU A 381 29.72 9.96 4.40
C GLU A 381 30.85 10.11 3.38
N ALA A 382 31.82 9.19 3.39
CA ALA A 382 32.96 9.21 2.47
C ALA A 382 32.54 9.05 0.99
N THR A 383 31.50 8.26 0.72
CA THR A 383 31.11 7.88 -0.65
C THR A 383 30.00 8.79 -1.22
N TYR A 384 29.02 9.13 -0.39
CA TYR A 384 27.76 9.75 -0.79
C TYR A 384 27.51 11.08 -0.06
N GLY A 385 28.35 11.52 0.88
CA GLY A 385 28.08 12.71 1.68
C GLY A 385 26.79 12.60 2.50
N ALA A 386 26.46 11.38 2.94
CA ALA A 386 25.35 11.13 3.85
C ALA A 386 25.89 11.11 5.28
N HIS A 387 25.56 12.13 6.05
CA HIS A 387 26.15 12.36 7.36
C HIS A 387 25.36 11.72 8.50
N ASN A 388 24.14 11.24 8.26
CA ASN A 388 23.28 10.72 9.31
C ASN A 388 22.49 9.46 8.90
N ALA A 389 22.09 8.67 9.89
CA ALA A 389 21.27 7.49 9.71
C ALA A 389 20.46 7.16 10.97
N ALA A 390 19.33 6.50 10.82
CA ALA A 390 18.45 6.10 11.91
C ALA A 390 17.94 4.67 11.72
N LEU A 391 17.66 3.97 12.82
CA LEU A 391 17.19 2.58 12.82
C LEU A 391 16.10 2.38 13.86
N VAL A 392 15.01 1.72 13.48
CA VAL A 392 13.98 1.22 14.38
C VAL A 392 13.80 -0.26 14.16
N SER A 393 13.76 -1.05 15.24
CA SER A 393 13.48 -2.48 15.20
C SER A 393 12.38 -2.82 16.20
N ILE A 394 11.36 -3.55 15.75
CA ILE A 394 10.20 -3.93 16.57
C ILE A 394 9.90 -5.43 16.44
N ASN A 395 9.26 -5.99 17.47
CA ASN A 395 8.61 -7.29 17.40
C ASN A 395 7.23 -7.14 16.76
N ALA A 396 6.97 -7.81 15.64
CA ALA A 396 5.73 -7.70 14.89
C ALA A 396 4.51 -8.31 15.62
N ILE A 397 4.75 -9.31 16.48
CA ILE A 397 3.70 -10.06 17.19
C ILE A 397 3.26 -9.32 18.45
N THR A 398 4.19 -8.74 19.21
CA THR A 398 3.89 -8.06 20.49
C THR A 398 3.82 -6.54 20.37
N GLY A 399 4.37 -5.95 19.31
CA GLY A 399 4.52 -4.49 19.16
C GLY A 399 5.65 -3.88 19.98
N GLU A 400 6.46 -4.69 20.70
CA GLU A 400 7.60 -4.22 21.50
C GLU A 400 8.66 -3.54 20.62
N VAL A 401 9.08 -2.33 21.01
CA VAL A 401 10.22 -1.65 20.38
C VAL A 401 11.52 -2.18 20.96
N LEU A 402 12.30 -2.88 20.14
CA LEU A 402 13.52 -3.60 20.54
C LEU A 402 14.76 -2.72 20.46
N SER A 403 14.83 -1.83 19.47
CA SER A 403 15.94 -0.89 19.27
C SER A 403 15.43 0.38 18.59
N LEU A 404 15.97 1.53 19.00
CA LEU A 404 15.65 2.85 18.44
C LEU A 404 16.91 3.72 18.47
N VAL A 405 17.43 4.00 17.28
CA VAL A 405 18.59 4.87 17.06
C VAL A 405 18.14 6.01 16.16
N GLY A 406 18.21 7.24 16.65
CA GLY A 406 17.73 8.43 15.95
C GLY A 406 18.73 9.09 15.01
N SER A 407 20.02 8.79 15.16
CA SER A 407 21.10 9.44 14.42
C SER A 407 22.39 8.62 14.41
N ARG A 408 23.42 9.10 13.70
CA ARG A 408 24.77 8.52 13.60
C ARG A 408 25.42 8.24 14.97
N ASP A 409 25.20 9.18 15.88
CA ASP A 409 25.69 9.27 17.25
C ASP A 409 24.95 10.46 17.85
N TYR A 410 24.33 10.27 19.02
CA TYR A 410 23.55 11.30 19.69
C TYR A 410 24.40 12.52 20.08
N PHE A 411 25.69 12.32 20.42
CA PHE A 411 26.56 13.38 20.93
C PHE A 411 27.34 14.11 19.83
N ASN A 412 27.10 13.77 18.57
CA ASN A 412 27.73 14.43 17.42
C ASN A 412 27.09 15.81 17.19
N GLU A 413 27.85 16.89 17.40
CA GLU A 413 27.34 18.26 17.20
C GLU A 413 27.47 18.74 15.75
N GLU A 414 28.42 18.20 15.00
CA GLU A 414 28.70 18.61 13.62
C GLU A 414 27.50 18.35 12.69
N TYR A 415 26.77 17.26 12.94
CA TYR A 415 25.66 16.80 12.10
C TYR A 415 24.36 16.61 12.89
N ASP A 416 24.17 17.39 13.95
CA ASP A 416 22.95 17.44 14.78
C ASP A 416 22.51 16.06 15.31
N GLY A 417 23.43 15.34 15.93
CA GLY A 417 23.24 14.01 16.50
C GLY A 417 22.06 13.88 17.46
N ALA A 418 21.71 14.93 18.20
CA ALA A 418 20.57 14.92 19.12
C ALA A 418 19.21 14.82 18.39
N VAL A 419 19.16 15.10 17.08
CA VAL A 419 17.93 14.99 16.28
C VAL A 419 17.53 13.52 16.18
N ASN A 420 16.36 13.19 16.73
CA ASN A 420 15.78 11.86 16.60
C ASN A 420 14.99 11.73 15.29
N VAL A 421 15.65 11.30 14.22
CA VAL A 421 15.01 11.16 12.90
C VAL A 421 13.92 10.09 12.89
N THR A 422 13.93 9.13 13.84
CA THR A 422 12.88 8.10 13.90
C THR A 422 11.47 8.68 14.09
N MET A 423 11.39 9.86 14.69
CA MET A 423 10.16 10.57 15.05
C MET A 423 9.85 11.76 14.13
N ARG A 424 10.74 12.09 13.18
CA ARG A 424 10.54 13.22 12.25
C ARG A 424 9.95 12.76 10.92
N PRO A 425 9.03 13.55 10.32
CA PRO A 425 8.57 13.29 8.97
C PRO A 425 9.73 13.39 7.98
N ARG A 426 9.88 12.35 7.16
CA ARG A 426 10.85 12.25 6.06
C ARG A 426 10.18 11.55 4.88
N GLN A 427 10.59 11.86 3.65
CA GLN A 427 9.98 11.26 2.46
C GLN A 427 10.39 9.78 2.33
N PRO A 428 9.47 8.81 2.35
CA PRO A 428 9.78 7.38 2.34
C PRO A 428 10.28 6.86 0.98
N GLY A 429 10.15 7.67 -0.07
CA GLY A 429 10.42 7.24 -1.45
C GLY A 429 9.56 6.04 -1.85
N SER A 430 10.13 5.18 -2.70
CA SER A 430 9.50 3.93 -3.16
C SER A 430 9.19 2.88 -2.07
N SER A 431 9.58 3.10 -0.81
CA SER A 431 9.20 2.19 0.28
C SER A 431 7.70 2.26 0.60
N PHE A 432 7.00 3.30 0.14
CA PHE A 432 5.55 3.43 0.29
C PHE A 432 4.73 2.55 -0.67
N LYS A 433 5.35 2.03 -1.75
CA LYS A 433 4.67 1.21 -2.77
C LYS A 433 3.87 0.02 -2.21
N PRO A 434 4.37 -0.78 -1.25
CA PRO A 434 3.61 -1.92 -0.73
C PRO A 434 2.22 -1.55 -0.19
N ILE A 435 2.06 -0.35 0.38
CA ILE A 435 0.76 0.14 0.86
C ILE A 435 -0.20 0.32 -0.32
N VAL A 436 0.27 0.93 -1.42
CA VAL A 436 -0.51 1.11 -2.65
C VAL A 436 -0.91 -0.22 -3.28
N TYR A 437 0.04 -1.17 -3.39
CA TYR A 437 -0.25 -2.48 -3.95
C TYR A 437 -1.18 -3.31 -3.04
N ALA A 438 -1.08 -3.17 -1.72
CA ALA A 438 -2.04 -3.79 -0.80
C ALA A 438 -3.47 -3.27 -1.07
N THR A 439 -3.65 -1.94 -1.19
CA THR A 439 -4.93 -1.34 -1.61
C THR A 439 -5.39 -1.86 -2.98
N ALA A 440 -4.46 -2.08 -3.90
CA ALA A 440 -4.77 -2.62 -5.22
C ALA A 440 -5.34 -4.04 -5.18
N PHE A 441 -4.78 -4.88 -4.30
CA PHE A 441 -5.29 -6.22 -4.07
C PHE A 441 -6.66 -6.20 -3.37
N MET A 442 -6.92 -5.23 -2.48
CA MET A 442 -8.26 -5.02 -1.90
C MET A 442 -9.30 -4.69 -2.97
N LYS A 443 -8.91 -4.01 -4.06
CA LYS A 443 -9.78 -3.68 -5.21
C LYS A 443 -9.85 -4.74 -6.30
N GLY A 444 -9.22 -5.90 -6.09
CA GLY A 444 -9.33 -7.05 -6.98
C GLY A 444 -8.25 -7.18 -8.05
N LEU A 445 -7.25 -6.29 -8.09
CA LEU A 445 -6.01 -6.55 -8.84
C LEU A 445 -5.27 -7.74 -8.22
N SER A 446 -4.34 -8.34 -8.96
CA SER A 446 -3.59 -9.50 -8.52
C SER A 446 -2.10 -9.38 -8.87
N PRO A 447 -1.22 -10.22 -8.30
CA PRO A 447 0.19 -10.26 -8.68
C PRO A 447 0.43 -10.50 -10.18
N ASP A 448 -0.50 -11.19 -10.84
CA ASP A 448 -0.44 -11.52 -12.27
C ASP A 448 -0.98 -10.40 -13.16
N THR A 449 -1.68 -9.42 -12.61
CA THR A 449 -2.15 -8.26 -13.38
C THR A 449 -0.98 -7.60 -14.10
N ILE A 450 -1.13 -7.40 -15.41
CA ILE A 450 -0.13 -6.74 -16.23
C ILE A 450 -0.36 -5.22 -16.20
N LEU A 451 0.73 -4.48 -16.17
CA LEU A 451 0.77 -3.04 -16.42
C LEU A 451 1.88 -2.78 -17.45
N PHE A 452 1.64 -1.88 -18.39
CA PHE A 452 2.69 -1.44 -19.30
C PHE A 452 3.61 -0.43 -18.62
N ASP A 453 4.87 -0.80 -18.42
CA ASP A 453 5.97 0.07 -18.03
C ASP A 453 6.57 0.73 -19.28
N VAL A 454 5.92 1.79 -19.75
CA VAL A 454 6.30 2.64 -20.87
C VAL A 454 6.20 4.08 -20.42
N LEU A 455 7.06 4.99 -20.89
CA LEU A 455 7.02 6.41 -20.52
C LEU A 455 5.59 6.92 -20.70
N THR A 456 4.97 7.40 -19.62
CA THR A 456 3.54 7.71 -19.58
C THR A 456 3.33 9.07 -18.93
N THR A 457 2.62 9.96 -19.62
CA THR A 457 2.17 11.23 -19.07
C THR A 457 0.82 11.06 -18.38
N PHE A 458 0.72 11.51 -17.13
CA PHE A 458 -0.47 11.44 -16.30
C PHE A 458 -1.14 12.81 -16.18
N LYS A 459 -2.44 12.87 -16.43
CA LYS A 459 -3.27 14.04 -16.17
C LYS A 459 -3.57 14.15 -14.68
N THR A 460 -3.42 15.35 -14.12
CA THR A 460 -3.64 15.64 -12.69
C THR A 460 -4.73 16.70 -12.50
N ASP A 461 -5.27 16.76 -11.29
CA ASP A 461 -6.36 17.68 -10.92
C ASP A 461 -5.92 19.16 -10.86
N ILE A 462 -4.60 19.42 -10.85
CA ILE A 462 -4.02 20.77 -10.85
C ILE A 462 -3.63 21.27 -12.25
N ASN A 463 -4.09 20.60 -13.31
CA ASN A 463 -3.78 20.91 -14.72
C ASN A 463 -2.27 20.96 -15.04
N VAL A 464 -1.45 20.24 -14.28
CA VAL A 464 -0.02 20.04 -14.57
C VAL A 464 0.19 18.57 -14.90
N ASP A 465 0.66 18.31 -16.11
CA ASP A 465 0.99 16.95 -16.54
C ASP A 465 2.13 16.40 -15.68
N TYR A 466 1.98 15.16 -15.20
CA TYR A 466 2.98 14.47 -14.39
C TYR A 466 3.58 13.31 -15.18
N GLU A 467 4.90 13.30 -15.36
CA GLU A 467 5.61 12.27 -16.12
C GLU A 467 6.71 11.64 -15.25
N PRO A 468 6.42 10.53 -14.55
CA PRO A 468 7.41 9.84 -13.74
C PRO A 468 8.36 9.00 -14.61
N HIS A 469 9.64 8.98 -14.24
CA HIS A 469 10.66 8.12 -14.85
C HIS A 469 11.04 6.97 -13.92
N ASN A 470 11.43 5.83 -14.50
CA ASN A 470 12.08 4.76 -13.74
C ASN A 470 13.49 5.18 -13.33
N TYR A 471 13.98 4.64 -12.21
CA TYR A 471 15.28 5.02 -11.64
C TYR A 471 16.47 4.89 -12.61
N ASN A 472 16.43 3.92 -13.51
CA ASN A 472 17.48 3.64 -14.48
C ASN A 472 17.16 4.18 -15.89
N ASP A 473 16.09 4.96 -16.04
CA ASP A 473 15.53 5.47 -17.31
C ASP A 473 15.21 4.37 -18.35
N LYS A 474 15.07 3.11 -17.91
CA LYS A 474 14.68 1.99 -18.75
C LYS A 474 13.20 1.65 -18.53
N ASN A 475 12.54 1.33 -19.64
CA ASN A 475 11.16 0.88 -19.69
C ASN A 475 11.15 -0.62 -20.04
N PHE A 476 10.30 -1.39 -19.38
CA PHE A 476 10.25 -2.84 -19.51
C PHE A 476 9.05 -3.35 -20.33
N GLY A 477 8.19 -2.47 -20.85
CA GLY A 477 7.00 -2.87 -21.59
C GLY A 477 5.97 -3.55 -20.67
N PRO A 478 5.22 -4.57 -21.11
CA PRO A 478 4.25 -5.25 -20.27
C PRO A 478 4.95 -6.01 -19.13
N ILE A 479 4.59 -5.68 -17.90
CA ILE A 479 5.15 -6.31 -16.70
C ILE A 479 4.04 -6.63 -15.69
N SER A 480 4.15 -7.76 -15.01
CA SER A 480 3.21 -8.11 -13.93
C SER A 480 3.42 -7.24 -12.69
N ILE A 481 2.35 -7.02 -11.92
CA ILE A 481 2.42 -6.32 -10.62
C ILE A 481 3.48 -6.97 -9.71
N LYS A 482 3.57 -8.31 -9.70
CA LYS A 482 4.61 -9.04 -8.96
C LYS A 482 6.00 -8.53 -9.30
N LYS A 483 6.38 -8.51 -10.58
CA LYS A 483 7.70 -8.04 -11.01
C LYS A 483 7.85 -6.53 -10.80
N ALA A 484 6.82 -5.74 -11.05
CA ALA A 484 6.86 -4.29 -10.90
C ALA A 484 7.11 -3.85 -9.45
N LEU A 485 6.43 -4.47 -8.47
CA LEU A 485 6.65 -4.20 -7.05
C LEU A 485 8.02 -4.73 -6.59
N ALA A 486 8.39 -5.96 -6.98
CA ALA A 486 9.67 -6.56 -6.62
C ALA A 486 10.87 -5.75 -7.17
N GLY A 487 10.80 -5.33 -8.43
CA GLY A 487 11.78 -4.44 -9.07
C GLY A 487 11.62 -2.96 -8.73
N SER A 488 10.59 -2.59 -7.97
CA SER A 488 10.32 -1.22 -7.53
C SER A 488 10.18 -0.20 -8.68
N LEU A 489 9.53 -0.57 -9.79
CA LEU A 489 9.34 0.32 -10.94
C LEU A 489 8.39 1.48 -10.63
N ASN A 490 8.66 2.66 -11.16
CA ASN A 490 7.93 3.89 -10.84
C ASN A 490 6.64 4.00 -11.64
N ILE A 491 6.69 3.81 -12.96
CA ILE A 491 5.53 4.02 -13.83
C ILE A 491 4.37 3.06 -13.50
N PRO A 492 4.56 1.73 -13.37
CA PRO A 492 3.51 0.82 -12.94
C PRO A 492 2.96 1.15 -11.56
N ALA A 493 3.79 1.67 -10.65
CA ALA A 493 3.33 2.03 -9.30
C ALA A 493 2.40 3.26 -9.34
N VAL A 494 2.69 4.25 -10.19
CA VAL A 494 1.79 5.40 -10.41
C VAL A 494 0.50 4.97 -11.11
N LYS A 495 0.58 4.06 -12.10
CA LYS A 495 -0.62 3.45 -12.70
C LYS A 495 -1.46 2.71 -11.67
N THR A 496 -0.82 1.97 -10.77
CA THR A 496 -1.50 1.27 -9.67
C THR A 496 -2.20 2.26 -8.75
N LEU A 497 -1.52 3.33 -8.30
CA LEU A 497 -2.13 4.37 -7.46
C LEU A 497 -3.33 5.04 -8.15
N TYR A 498 -3.23 5.28 -9.47
CA TYR A 498 -4.34 5.83 -10.24
C TYR A 498 -5.55 4.89 -10.27
N LEU A 499 -5.33 3.60 -10.54
CA LEU A 499 -6.38 2.58 -10.55
C LEU A 499 -7.00 2.36 -9.17
N THR A 500 -6.22 2.56 -8.09
CA THR A 500 -6.73 2.40 -6.73
C THR A 500 -7.36 3.63 -6.15
N GLY A 501 -6.99 4.83 -6.60
CA GLY A 501 -7.38 6.09 -5.97
C GLY A 501 -6.50 6.45 -4.76
N VAL A 502 -6.21 7.75 -4.63
CA VAL A 502 -5.36 8.29 -3.55
C VAL A 502 -6.05 8.17 -2.18
N GLU A 503 -7.34 8.46 -2.11
CA GLU A 503 -8.10 8.42 -0.86
C GLU A 503 -8.12 7.04 -0.21
N ASP A 504 -8.31 5.97 -0.99
CA ASP A 504 -8.33 4.60 -0.46
C ASP A 504 -6.95 4.17 0.06
N VAL A 505 -5.88 4.64 -0.56
CA VAL A 505 -4.51 4.42 -0.09
C VAL A 505 -4.25 5.18 1.21
N LEU A 506 -4.71 6.44 1.31
CA LEU A 506 -4.58 7.23 2.55
C LEU A 506 -5.40 6.62 3.69
N ASN A 507 -6.61 6.15 3.41
CA ASN A 507 -7.45 5.44 4.37
C ASN A 507 -6.73 4.19 4.92
N LEU A 508 -6.18 3.36 4.04
CA LEU A 508 -5.40 2.20 4.48
C LEU A 508 -4.16 2.63 5.26
N ALA A 509 -3.44 3.67 4.83
CA ALA A 509 -2.26 4.17 5.54
C ALA A 509 -2.61 4.62 6.98
N GLU A 510 -3.67 5.39 7.18
CA GLU A 510 -4.13 5.77 8.53
C GLU A 510 -4.50 4.53 9.37
N GLN A 511 -5.17 3.54 8.77
CA GLN A 511 -5.48 2.27 9.43
C GLN A 511 -4.20 1.50 9.81
N LEU A 512 -3.17 1.51 8.97
CA LEU A 512 -1.85 0.92 9.26
C LEU A 512 -1.08 1.68 10.36
N GLY A 513 -1.47 2.92 10.66
CA GLY A 513 -0.95 3.71 11.78
C GLY A 513 -0.07 4.91 11.40
N TYR A 514 -0.13 5.40 10.15
CA TYR A 514 0.55 6.64 9.77
C TYR A 514 -0.09 7.87 10.42
N THR A 515 0.72 8.75 11.01
CA THR A 515 0.24 9.95 11.73
C THR A 515 0.36 11.27 10.96
N THR A 516 0.96 11.25 9.76
CA THR A 516 1.38 12.46 9.03
C THR A 516 0.46 12.86 7.87
N PHE A 517 -0.66 12.15 7.67
CA PHE A 517 -1.52 12.31 6.48
C PHE A 517 -2.83 13.06 6.72
N ALA A 518 -2.97 13.75 7.86
CA ALA A 518 -4.20 14.46 8.23
C ALA A 518 -4.63 15.53 7.19
N ASP A 519 -3.68 16.23 6.57
CA ASP A 519 -3.97 17.18 5.48
C ASP A 519 -3.95 16.48 4.13
N ARG A 520 -5.10 15.91 3.76
CA ARG A 520 -5.27 15.13 2.52
C ARG A 520 -5.11 15.95 1.25
N SER A 521 -5.34 17.28 1.33
CA SER A 521 -5.29 18.18 0.17
C SER A 521 -3.93 18.26 -0.51
N ARG A 522 -2.87 17.81 0.18
CA ARG A 522 -1.49 17.86 -0.29
C ARG A 522 -1.05 16.62 -1.07
N PHE A 523 -1.86 15.57 -1.15
CA PHE A 523 -1.47 14.31 -1.77
C PHE A 523 -2.06 14.13 -3.16
N GLY A 524 -1.25 13.58 -4.07
CA GLY A 524 -1.63 13.23 -5.43
C GLY A 524 -0.86 12.02 -5.92
N LEU A 525 -0.72 11.88 -7.24
CA LEU A 525 -0.07 10.71 -7.85
C LEU A 525 1.40 10.51 -7.47
N SER A 526 2.09 11.55 -6.96
CA SER A 526 3.46 11.44 -6.45
C SER A 526 3.55 10.67 -5.11
N LEU A 527 2.43 10.45 -4.40
CA LEU A 527 2.39 9.79 -3.10
C LEU A 527 3.06 8.40 -3.13
N VAL A 528 2.79 7.60 -4.17
CA VAL A 528 3.36 6.24 -4.32
C VAL A 528 4.88 6.23 -4.46
N LEU A 529 5.47 7.36 -4.87
CA LEU A 529 6.92 7.54 -4.98
C LEU A 529 7.51 8.28 -3.78
N GLY A 530 6.72 8.47 -2.71
CA GLY A 530 7.16 9.12 -1.47
C GLY A 530 6.90 10.61 -1.39
N GLY A 531 5.97 11.15 -2.20
CA GLY A 531 5.57 12.57 -2.16
C GLY A 531 4.89 13.03 -0.85
N GLY A 532 4.68 12.13 0.11
CA GLY A 532 4.22 12.44 1.46
C GLY A 532 5.23 11.99 2.51
N GLU A 533 5.54 12.86 3.47
CA GLU A 533 6.50 12.57 4.54
C GLU A 533 5.88 11.68 5.62
N VAL A 534 6.67 10.74 6.16
CA VAL A 534 6.27 9.80 7.20
C VAL A 534 7.34 9.70 8.27
N LYS A 535 6.96 9.28 9.48
CA LYS A 535 7.94 8.93 10.53
C LYS A 535 8.44 7.51 10.32
N LEU A 536 9.72 7.25 10.56
CA LEU A 536 10.29 5.89 10.44
C LEU A 536 9.59 4.90 11.37
N ILE A 537 9.26 5.32 12.60
CA ILE A 537 8.55 4.48 13.57
C ILE A 537 7.15 4.06 13.07
N ASP A 538 6.40 4.97 12.46
CA ASP A 538 5.08 4.69 11.86
C ASP A 538 5.21 3.75 10.66
N HIS A 539 6.23 3.97 9.84
CA HIS A 539 6.47 3.20 8.64
C HIS A 539 6.91 1.75 8.97
N VAL A 540 7.75 1.57 9.99
CA VAL A 540 8.10 0.23 10.53
C VAL A 540 6.88 -0.46 11.14
N ARG A 541 6.04 0.28 11.89
CA ARG A 541 4.78 -0.24 12.42
C ARG A 541 3.84 -0.71 11.30
N ALA A 542 3.69 0.07 10.23
CA ALA A 542 2.87 -0.31 9.08
C ALA A 542 3.35 -1.62 8.44
N PHE A 543 4.67 -1.80 8.29
CA PHE A 543 5.24 -3.04 7.75
C PHE A 543 5.07 -4.25 8.68
N SER A 544 4.95 -4.04 9.99
CA SER A 544 4.62 -5.13 10.91
C SER A 544 3.25 -5.75 10.67
N VAL A 545 2.32 -5.01 10.05
CA VAL A 545 1.01 -5.54 9.67
C VAL A 545 1.16 -6.63 8.61
N PHE A 546 2.08 -6.47 7.65
CA PHE A 546 2.37 -7.51 6.66
C PHE A 546 3.04 -8.74 7.31
N ALA A 547 3.99 -8.51 8.22
CA ALA A 547 4.65 -9.58 8.97
C ALA A 547 3.66 -10.38 9.84
N ASN A 548 2.66 -9.70 10.41
CA ASN A 548 1.70 -10.24 11.37
C ASN A 548 0.32 -10.50 10.74
N GLU A 549 0.30 -11.03 9.51
CA GLU A 549 -0.92 -11.57 8.89
C GLU A 549 -2.09 -10.57 8.85
N GLY A 550 -1.81 -9.28 8.64
CA GLY A 550 -2.83 -8.24 8.53
C GLY A 550 -3.23 -7.55 9.84
N LYS A 551 -2.59 -7.90 10.97
CA LYS A 551 -2.89 -7.34 12.29
C LYS A 551 -1.94 -6.21 12.68
N ARG A 552 -2.51 -5.04 12.99
CA ARG A 552 -1.80 -3.91 13.57
C ARG A 552 -1.73 -4.03 15.08
N LYS A 553 -0.51 -4.01 15.62
CA LYS A 553 -0.25 -3.89 17.06
C LYS A 553 -0.03 -2.44 17.45
N ASN A 554 -0.38 -2.07 18.68
CA ASN A 554 0.11 -0.82 19.27
C ASN A 554 1.60 -0.98 19.60
N LEU A 555 2.37 0.09 19.45
CA LEU A 555 3.77 0.06 19.82
C LEU A 555 3.88 0.07 21.35
N GLN A 556 4.65 -0.87 21.88
CA GLN A 556 4.91 -0.99 23.30
C GLN A 556 6.36 -0.60 23.58
N TYR A 557 6.53 0.30 24.55
CA TYR A 557 7.82 0.85 24.94
C TYR A 557 8.24 0.46 26.37
N ILE A 558 7.26 0.11 27.20
CA ILE A 558 7.42 -0.14 28.64
C ILE A 558 6.86 -1.52 28.98
N LEU A 559 7.63 -2.35 29.68
CA LEU A 559 7.13 -3.62 30.21
C LEU A 559 6.55 -3.46 31.60
N LYS A 560 7.15 -2.62 32.44
CA LYS A 560 6.71 -2.44 33.84
C LYS A 560 7.11 -1.08 34.39
N VAL A 561 6.21 -0.48 35.18
CA VAL A 561 6.48 0.70 36.00
C VAL A 561 6.09 0.39 37.43
N THR A 562 7.02 0.60 38.35
CA THR A 562 6.78 0.51 39.80
C THR A 562 7.15 1.82 40.47
N ASP A 563 6.43 2.17 41.54
CA ASP A 563 6.81 3.29 42.39
C ASP A 563 7.97 2.92 43.33
N LYS A 564 8.43 3.91 44.10
CA LYS A 564 9.52 3.73 45.08
C LYS A 564 9.18 2.77 46.24
N GLN A 565 7.91 2.43 46.46
CA GLN A 565 7.47 1.41 47.44
C GLN A 565 7.40 0.01 46.82
N GLY A 566 7.62 -0.12 45.51
CA GLY A 566 7.47 -1.36 44.75
C GLY A 566 6.04 -1.66 44.32
N ALA A 567 5.10 -0.73 44.48
CA ALA A 567 3.74 -0.90 43.96
C ALA A 567 3.75 -0.77 42.43
N ILE A 568 3.07 -1.71 41.77
CA ILE A 568 2.96 -1.75 40.30
C ILE A 568 1.98 -0.66 39.87
N LEU A 569 2.47 0.31 39.10
CA LEU A 569 1.66 1.34 38.46
C LEU A 569 1.16 0.87 37.10
N GLU A 570 1.99 0.10 36.39
CA GLU A 570 1.71 -0.47 35.08
C GLU A 570 2.56 -1.72 34.86
N GLU A 571 1.98 -2.73 34.22
CA GLU A 571 2.67 -3.93 33.76
C GLU A 571 2.03 -4.39 32.47
N PHE A 572 2.84 -4.61 31.44
CA PHE A 572 2.40 -5.08 30.14
C PHE A 572 2.53 -6.61 30.09
N MET A 573 1.41 -7.27 29.82
CA MET A 573 1.36 -8.67 29.46
C MET A 573 1.27 -8.81 27.95
N LYS A 574 1.90 -9.84 27.37
CA LYS A 574 1.87 -10.06 25.91
C LYS A 574 0.46 -10.14 25.33
N ASP A 575 -0.48 -10.67 26.11
CA ASP A 575 -1.88 -10.80 25.73
C ASP A 575 -2.66 -9.47 25.82
N ASP A 576 -2.08 -8.39 26.35
CA ASP A 576 -2.74 -7.08 26.43
C ASP A 576 -2.81 -6.39 25.05
N ASN A 577 -1.94 -6.79 24.11
CA ASN A 577 -1.89 -6.23 22.77
C ASN A 577 -2.40 -7.26 21.74
N GLN A 578 -3.70 -7.58 21.78
CA GLN A 578 -4.33 -8.51 20.82
C GLN A 578 -4.25 -8.01 19.36
N GLY A 579 -4.09 -6.70 19.16
CA GLY A 579 -4.01 -6.07 17.85
C GLY A 579 -5.37 -5.94 17.18
N GLU A 580 -5.40 -5.16 16.10
CA GLU A 580 -6.57 -4.90 15.28
C GLU A 580 -6.33 -5.45 13.89
N GLU A 581 -7.27 -6.22 13.35
CA GLU A 581 -7.22 -6.67 11.96
C GLU A 581 -7.58 -5.49 11.05
N VAL A 582 -6.57 -5.00 10.32
CA VAL A 582 -6.72 -3.82 9.44
C VAL A 582 -6.54 -4.18 7.97
N LEU A 583 -6.07 -5.40 7.68
CA LEU A 583 -5.84 -5.91 6.34
C LEU A 583 -6.17 -7.40 6.29
N ASP A 584 -6.78 -7.86 5.20
CA ASP A 584 -7.01 -9.30 5.00
C ASP A 584 -5.67 -10.06 5.02
N PRO A 585 -5.56 -11.16 5.79
CA PRO A 585 -4.34 -11.98 5.84
C PRO A 585 -3.84 -12.43 4.47
N GLU A 586 -4.71 -12.75 3.51
CA GLU A 586 -4.31 -13.16 2.16
C GLU A 586 -3.60 -12.02 1.40
N ILE A 587 -3.99 -10.76 1.65
CA ILE A 587 -3.32 -9.59 1.06
C ILE A 587 -1.94 -9.40 1.69
N ALA A 588 -1.84 -9.54 3.02
CA ALA A 588 -0.54 -9.52 3.70
C ALA A 588 0.40 -10.61 3.19
N ARG A 589 -0.10 -11.85 3.03
CA ARG A 589 0.65 -12.98 2.44
C ARG A 589 1.09 -12.71 1.01
N THR A 590 0.23 -12.07 0.21
CA THR A 590 0.56 -11.71 -1.18
C THR A 590 1.69 -10.68 -1.22
N ILE A 591 1.66 -9.67 -0.36
CA ILE A 591 2.76 -8.70 -0.23
C ILE A 591 4.05 -9.41 0.23
N ASN A 592 3.94 -10.30 1.21
CA ASN A 592 5.08 -11.08 1.71
C ASN A 592 5.69 -11.97 0.61
N ASP A 593 4.87 -12.65 -0.19
CA ASP A 593 5.34 -13.50 -1.30
C ASP A 593 6.14 -12.69 -2.32
N ILE A 594 5.63 -11.52 -2.72
CA ILE A 594 6.32 -10.64 -3.67
C ILE A 594 7.61 -10.05 -3.05
N LEU A 595 7.53 -9.54 -1.82
CA LEU A 595 8.65 -8.87 -1.16
C LEU A 595 9.69 -9.81 -0.58
N SER A 596 9.45 -11.13 -0.56
CA SER A 596 10.47 -12.15 -0.22
C SER A 596 11.05 -12.87 -1.44
N ASP A 597 10.46 -12.68 -2.63
CA ASP A 597 10.95 -13.29 -3.88
C ASP A 597 12.17 -12.53 -4.43
N ASN A 598 13.34 -13.16 -4.32
CA ASN A 598 14.61 -12.61 -4.83
C ASN A 598 14.77 -12.80 -6.34
N GLU A 599 14.14 -13.81 -6.93
CA GLU A 599 14.18 -14.02 -8.38
C GLU A 599 13.36 -12.93 -9.08
N ALA A 600 12.17 -12.61 -8.55
CA ALA A 600 11.29 -11.58 -9.09
C ALA A 600 11.93 -10.18 -9.14
N ARG A 601 12.91 -9.89 -8.27
CA ARG A 601 13.63 -8.60 -8.23
C ARG A 601 15.00 -8.63 -8.90
N GLY A 602 15.51 -9.83 -9.23
CA GLY A 602 16.89 -10.04 -9.67
C GLY A 602 17.24 -9.27 -10.95
N TYR A 603 16.26 -9.00 -11.81
CA TYR A 603 16.46 -8.22 -13.04
C TYR A 603 16.80 -6.73 -12.80
N VAL A 604 16.50 -6.20 -11.60
CA VAL A 604 16.84 -4.82 -11.21
C VAL A 604 18.02 -4.79 -10.23
N PHE A 605 17.98 -5.62 -9.19
CA PHE A 605 18.93 -5.55 -8.08
C PHE A 605 20.07 -6.57 -8.17
N GLY A 606 20.03 -7.49 -9.14
CA GLY A 606 20.88 -8.69 -9.16
C GLY A 606 20.46 -9.72 -8.10
N THR A 607 20.92 -10.96 -8.25
CA THR A 607 20.62 -12.06 -7.32
C THR A 607 21.40 -11.95 -6.01
N SER A 608 22.58 -11.32 -6.03
CA SER A 608 23.41 -11.04 -4.85
C SER A 608 23.21 -9.59 -4.40
N ASN A 609 22.24 -9.37 -3.51
CA ASN A 609 21.90 -8.04 -3.00
C ASN A 609 21.70 -8.06 -1.47
N TYR A 610 21.71 -6.86 -0.86
CA TYR A 610 21.55 -6.67 0.59
C TYR A 610 20.13 -6.84 1.11
N LEU A 611 19.14 -7.13 0.26
CA LEU A 611 17.74 -7.32 0.65
C LEU A 611 17.41 -8.76 1.05
N THR A 612 18.44 -9.61 1.20
CA THR A 612 18.33 -11.02 1.56
C THR A 612 19.18 -11.35 2.79
N LEU A 613 18.79 -12.37 3.56
CA LEU A 613 19.52 -12.82 4.76
C LEU A 613 20.06 -14.25 4.58
N GLY A 614 20.64 -14.52 3.39
CA GLY A 614 21.07 -15.88 3.02
C GLY A 614 19.86 -16.77 2.76
N ASP A 615 19.79 -17.91 3.44
CA ASP A 615 18.70 -18.87 3.34
C ASP A 615 17.51 -18.57 4.26
N ARG A 616 17.59 -17.52 5.09
CA ARG A 616 16.49 -17.09 5.95
C ARG A 616 15.44 -16.33 5.12
N PRO A 617 14.17 -16.78 5.11
CA PRO A 617 13.08 -16.04 4.47
C PRO A 617 12.95 -14.65 5.06
N VAL A 618 12.99 -13.63 4.20
CA VAL A 618 12.90 -12.23 4.60
C VAL A 618 12.19 -11.45 3.50
N ALA A 619 11.29 -10.57 3.90
CA ALA A 619 10.67 -9.62 3.00
C ALA A 619 11.33 -8.26 3.17
N ALA A 620 11.60 -7.55 2.09
CA ALA A 620 12.26 -6.24 2.17
C ALA A 620 11.86 -5.31 1.03
N LYS A 621 11.79 -4.01 1.34
CA LYS A 621 11.51 -2.93 0.40
C LYS A 621 12.44 -1.74 0.63
N THR A 622 13.03 -1.27 -0.45
CA THR A 622 13.82 -0.03 -0.48
C THR A 622 12.98 1.20 -0.80
N GLY A 623 13.45 2.37 -0.38
CA GLY A 623 12.92 3.66 -0.76
C GLY A 623 14.06 4.62 -1.09
N THR A 624 13.88 5.42 -2.14
CA THR A 624 14.81 6.48 -2.55
C THR A 624 13.97 7.66 -3.01
N THR A 625 14.31 8.86 -2.56
CA THR A 625 13.72 10.10 -3.07
C THR A 625 14.43 10.56 -4.35
N ASN A 626 13.71 11.25 -5.25
CA ASN A 626 14.27 11.66 -6.54
C ASN A 626 15.52 12.55 -6.40
N ASP A 627 15.54 13.41 -5.38
CA ASP A 627 16.66 14.31 -5.06
C ASP A 627 17.76 13.65 -4.22
N TYR A 628 17.68 12.35 -3.95
CA TYR A 628 18.61 11.62 -3.07
C TYR A 628 18.78 12.27 -1.69
N ARG A 629 17.69 12.78 -1.10
CA ARG A 629 17.69 13.33 0.27
C ARG A 629 17.51 12.23 1.31
N ASP A 630 16.78 11.19 0.95
CA ASP A 630 16.40 10.11 1.85
C ASP A 630 16.57 8.74 1.18
N GLY A 631 17.34 7.87 1.83
CA GLY A 631 17.50 6.46 1.48
C GLY A 631 16.91 5.58 2.59
N TRP A 632 16.01 4.67 2.20
CA TRP A 632 15.30 3.79 3.14
C TRP A 632 15.48 2.32 2.79
N THR A 633 15.49 1.49 3.81
CA THR A 633 15.23 0.04 3.68
C THR A 633 14.41 -0.42 4.87
N ILE A 634 13.28 -1.05 4.58
CA ILE A 634 12.45 -1.73 5.57
C ILE A 634 12.44 -3.19 5.21
N GLY A 635 12.80 -4.04 6.16
CA GLY A 635 12.74 -5.47 5.95
C GLY A 635 12.42 -6.22 7.22
N TYR A 636 11.80 -7.37 7.05
CA TYR A 636 11.14 -8.08 8.12
C TYR A 636 11.12 -9.59 7.90
N THR A 637 11.07 -10.27 9.02
CA THR A 637 10.72 -11.68 9.19
C THR A 637 9.32 -11.72 9.85
N PRO A 638 8.67 -12.89 9.99
CA PRO A 638 7.40 -12.98 10.71
C PRO A 638 7.43 -12.35 12.11
N SER A 639 8.53 -12.48 12.87
CA SER A 639 8.62 -11.92 14.23
C SER A 639 9.28 -10.55 14.35
N VAL A 640 10.20 -10.16 13.45
CA VAL A 640 10.99 -8.92 13.60
C VAL A 640 10.92 -8.06 12.35
N VAL A 641 10.59 -6.78 12.53
CA VAL A 641 10.56 -5.76 11.47
C VAL A 641 11.58 -4.69 11.83
N THR A 642 12.45 -4.35 10.87
CA THR A 642 13.45 -3.29 11.04
C THR A 642 13.43 -2.35 9.86
N GLY A 643 13.45 -1.06 10.16
CA GLY A 643 13.61 0.00 9.17
C GLY A 643 14.86 0.81 9.43
N VAL A 644 15.54 1.19 8.34
CA VAL A 644 16.70 2.07 8.34
C VAL A 644 16.44 3.23 7.40
N TRP A 645 16.78 4.44 7.87
CA TRP A 645 16.85 5.66 7.08
C TRP A 645 18.29 6.16 7.05
N VAL A 646 18.71 6.76 5.93
CA VAL A 646 19.99 7.44 5.74
C VAL A 646 19.75 8.75 4.99
N GLY A 647 20.39 9.84 5.43
CA GLY A 647 20.26 11.16 4.84
C GLY A 647 20.94 12.24 5.68
N ASN A 648 20.59 13.51 5.41
CA ASN A 648 21.14 14.66 6.11
C ASN A 648 20.06 15.41 6.91
N ASN A 649 20.38 15.83 8.13
CA ASN A 649 19.41 16.45 9.03
C ASN A 649 18.86 17.77 8.50
N ASP A 650 19.72 18.57 7.85
CA ASP A 650 19.43 19.83 7.17
C ASP A 650 18.68 19.66 5.83
N ASN A 651 18.31 18.42 5.47
CA ASN A 651 17.65 18.06 4.24
C ASN A 651 18.50 18.31 2.96
N SER A 652 19.82 18.49 3.08
CA SER A 652 20.71 18.61 1.93
C SER A 652 20.76 17.30 1.11
N THR A 653 21.01 17.40 -0.18
CA THR A 653 21.05 16.23 -1.08
C THR A 653 22.32 15.42 -0.85
N MET A 654 22.20 14.09 -0.79
CA MET A 654 23.34 13.18 -0.89
C MET A 654 23.89 13.20 -2.33
N LYS A 655 25.16 12.81 -2.48
CA LYS A 655 25.89 12.76 -3.75
C LYS A 655 25.82 11.37 -4.37
N GLY A 656 25.98 11.31 -5.69
CA GLY A 656 26.06 10.04 -6.43
C GLY A 656 24.74 9.26 -6.46
N LYS A 657 24.82 7.97 -6.77
CA LYS A 657 23.67 7.05 -6.74
C LYS A 657 23.40 6.56 -5.31
N ALA A 658 23.08 7.48 -4.41
CA ALA A 658 22.81 7.22 -2.99
C ALA A 658 21.41 6.61 -2.78
N ASP A 659 21.09 5.55 -3.52
CA ASP A 659 19.80 4.86 -3.39
C ASP A 659 19.71 4.05 -2.09
N GLY A 660 18.48 3.81 -1.63
CA GLY A 660 18.23 3.05 -0.40
C GLY A 660 18.87 1.65 -0.39
N SER A 661 19.04 1.00 -1.56
CA SER A 661 19.75 -0.29 -1.66
C SER A 661 21.26 -0.19 -1.45
N ASN A 662 21.86 0.99 -1.68
CA ASN A 662 23.28 1.23 -1.51
C ASN A 662 23.61 1.83 -0.13
N VAL A 663 22.77 2.72 0.40
CA VAL A 663 23.07 3.43 1.66
C VAL A 663 22.42 2.80 2.90
N ALA A 664 21.15 2.38 2.81
CA ALA A 664 20.38 1.91 3.96
C ALA A 664 20.36 0.37 4.07
N ALA A 665 20.24 -0.33 2.94
CA ALA A 665 20.15 -1.80 2.93
C ALA A 665 21.38 -2.50 3.54
N PRO A 666 22.63 -2.04 3.35
CA PRO A 666 23.79 -2.67 4.00
C PRO A 666 23.72 -2.59 5.54
N ILE A 667 23.28 -1.45 6.09
CA ILE A 667 23.11 -1.26 7.54
C ILE A 667 22.01 -2.19 8.06
N TRP A 668 20.86 -2.20 7.38
CA TRP A 668 19.75 -3.11 7.70
C TRP A 668 20.20 -4.58 7.68
N ASN A 669 20.93 -4.98 6.64
CA ASN A 669 21.41 -6.34 6.45
C ASN A 669 22.38 -6.76 7.57
N GLY A 670 23.34 -5.89 7.91
CA GLY A 670 24.30 -6.12 8.98
C GLY A 670 23.62 -6.29 10.33
N TYR A 671 22.68 -5.40 10.66
CA TYR A 671 21.89 -5.48 11.89
C TYR A 671 21.07 -6.77 11.94
N MET A 672 20.26 -7.04 10.92
CA MET A 672 19.35 -8.20 10.90
C MET A 672 20.11 -9.53 10.96
N LYS A 673 21.25 -9.66 10.26
CA LYS A 673 22.09 -10.87 10.34
C LYS A 673 22.61 -11.12 11.74
N ARG A 674 23.02 -10.07 12.46
CA ARG A 674 23.58 -10.18 13.81
C ARG A 674 22.50 -10.51 14.83
N ILE A 675 21.36 -9.82 14.80
CA ILE A 675 20.29 -10.04 15.80
C ILE A 675 19.50 -11.34 15.59
N LEU A 676 19.51 -11.90 14.36
CA LEU A 676 18.84 -13.16 14.02
C LEU A 676 19.79 -14.35 13.89
N LYS A 677 21.07 -14.21 14.26
CA LYS A 677 22.07 -15.26 14.10
C LYS A 677 21.67 -16.57 14.79
N ASP A 678 21.18 -16.46 16.03
CA ASP A 678 20.86 -17.59 16.89
C ASP A 678 19.33 -17.81 17.04
N SER A 679 18.50 -17.10 16.26
CA SER A 679 17.05 -17.25 16.28
C SER A 679 16.58 -18.33 15.31
N GLN A 680 15.41 -18.94 15.58
CA GLN A 680 14.78 -19.89 14.66
C GLN A 680 14.52 -19.24 13.28
N LYS A 681 14.72 -19.99 12.20
CA LYS A 681 14.35 -19.56 10.83
C LYS A 681 12.84 -19.74 10.64
N GLU A 682 12.13 -18.63 10.69
CA GLU A 682 10.70 -18.55 10.45
C GLU A 682 10.42 -18.47 8.94
N SER A 683 9.22 -18.86 8.52
CA SER A 683 8.76 -18.76 7.13
C SER A 683 7.43 -18.03 7.07
N PHE A 684 7.21 -17.28 5.99
CA PHE A 684 5.90 -16.66 5.72
C PHE A 684 4.89 -17.70 5.26
N THR A 685 3.64 -17.55 5.69
CA THR A 685 2.52 -18.28 5.11
C THR A 685 2.37 -17.87 3.64
N LYS A 686 2.29 -18.83 2.72
CA LYS A 686 2.06 -18.55 1.30
C LYS A 686 0.60 -18.12 1.06
N PRO A 687 0.33 -17.19 0.14
CA PRO A 687 -1.03 -16.82 -0.23
C PRO A 687 -1.73 -18.00 -0.94
N LYS A 688 -3.06 -18.04 -0.85
CA LYS A 688 -3.86 -19.01 -1.61
C LYS A 688 -3.77 -18.71 -3.10
N ILE A 689 -3.69 -19.77 -3.91
CA ILE A 689 -3.77 -19.65 -5.37
C ILE A 689 -5.21 -19.26 -5.72
N ARG A 690 -5.36 -18.21 -6.53
CA ARG A 690 -6.68 -17.80 -7.02
C ARG A 690 -7.14 -18.80 -8.09
N GLU A 691 -8.15 -19.61 -7.75
CA GLU A 691 -8.66 -20.67 -8.63
C GLU A 691 -9.28 -20.13 -9.94
N LYS A 692 -9.88 -18.93 -9.89
CA LYS A 692 -10.47 -18.27 -11.07
C LYS A 692 -9.96 -16.84 -11.22
N LEU A 693 -9.20 -16.60 -12.27
CA LEU A 693 -8.80 -15.27 -12.71
C LEU A 693 -9.93 -14.58 -13.48
N PRO A 694 -10.01 -13.23 -13.49
CA PRO A 694 -10.95 -12.52 -14.33
C PRO A 694 -10.73 -12.84 -15.81
N GLU A 695 -11.79 -12.82 -16.63
CA GLU A 695 -11.67 -13.09 -18.07
C GLU A 695 -10.97 -11.96 -18.85
N LYS A 696 -10.79 -10.80 -18.21
CA LYS A 696 -10.11 -9.64 -18.79
C LYS A 696 -8.60 -9.91 -18.92
N PRO A 697 -8.00 -9.79 -20.13
CA PRO A 697 -6.61 -10.17 -20.38
C PRO A 697 -5.60 -9.58 -19.39
N MET A 698 -5.61 -8.25 -19.23
CA MET A 698 -4.65 -7.57 -18.36
C MET A 698 -4.79 -7.95 -16.87
N LEU A 699 -5.96 -8.43 -16.44
CA LEU A 699 -6.16 -8.85 -15.05
C LEU A 699 -5.73 -10.30 -14.78
N ASN A 700 -5.57 -11.12 -15.83
CA ASN A 700 -5.23 -12.54 -15.73
C ASN A 700 -3.83 -12.90 -16.27
N GLY A 701 -2.97 -11.91 -16.46
CA GLY A 701 -1.59 -12.13 -16.90
C GLY A 701 -1.38 -12.08 -18.41
N GLN A 702 -2.43 -11.86 -19.20
CA GLN A 702 -2.35 -11.70 -20.64
C GLN A 702 -2.18 -10.23 -21.04
N ILE A 703 -1.56 -9.96 -22.19
CA ILE A 703 -1.29 -8.59 -22.70
C ILE A 703 -2.31 -8.13 -23.76
N SER A 704 -3.10 -9.06 -24.31
CA SER A 704 -4.16 -8.82 -25.29
C SER A 704 -5.20 -9.94 -25.25
N GLN A 705 -6.37 -9.66 -25.81
CA GLN A 705 -7.32 -10.69 -26.21
C GLN A 705 -6.92 -11.22 -27.60
N GLU A 706 -6.90 -12.53 -27.77
CA GLU A 706 -6.67 -13.14 -29.08
C GLU A 706 -7.96 -13.13 -29.89
N ASN A 707 -7.97 -12.40 -31.00
CA ASN A 707 -9.06 -12.40 -31.96
C ASN A 707 -8.64 -13.20 -33.19
N ILE A 708 -9.27 -14.34 -33.43
CA ILE A 708 -9.02 -15.15 -34.62
C ILE A 708 -9.92 -14.63 -35.74
N ILE A 709 -9.32 -14.14 -36.81
CA ILE A 709 -10.02 -13.83 -38.05
C ILE A 709 -9.79 -14.96 -39.06
N LYS A 710 -10.84 -15.28 -39.81
CA LYS A 710 -10.80 -16.28 -40.88
C LYS A 710 -10.73 -15.55 -42.21
N ILE A 711 -9.69 -15.80 -42.99
CA ILE A 711 -9.44 -15.16 -44.28
C ILE A 711 -9.53 -16.23 -45.36
N ASP A 712 -10.20 -15.94 -46.46
CA ASP A 712 -10.14 -16.76 -47.66
C ASP A 712 -8.81 -16.51 -48.39
N ARG A 713 -8.00 -17.56 -48.59
CA ARG A 713 -6.71 -17.51 -49.30
C ARG A 713 -6.86 -17.12 -50.77
N ALA A 714 -8.02 -17.34 -51.39
CA ALA A 714 -8.24 -16.99 -52.79
C ALA A 714 -8.52 -15.50 -52.97
N SER A 715 -9.43 -14.92 -52.17
CA SER A 715 -9.81 -13.50 -52.28
C SER A 715 -8.93 -12.57 -51.45
N GLY A 716 -8.28 -13.09 -50.40
CA GLY A 716 -7.61 -12.28 -49.38
C GLY A 716 -8.58 -11.53 -48.47
N LYS A 717 -9.88 -11.86 -48.50
CA LYS A 717 -10.98 -11.21 -47.75
C LYS A 717 -11.48 -12.08 -46.59
N LEU A 718 -12.39 -11.55 -45.75
CA LEU A 718 -12.95 -12.31 -44.62
C LEU A 718 -13.77 -13.50 -45.13
N ALA A 719 -13.42 -14.70 -44.68
CA ALA A 719 -14.10 -15.93 -45.05
C ALA A 719 -15.58 -15.90 -44.63
N THR A 720 -16.44 -16.52 -45.43
CA THR A 720 -17.88 -16.68 -45.15
C THR A 720 -18.23 -18.13 -44.91
N SER A 721 -19.52 -18.43 -44.67
CA SER A 721 -20.01 -19.81 -44.62
C SER A 721 -19.90 -20.55 -45.96
N GLN A 722 -19.59 -19.86 -47.06
CA GLN A 722 -19.43 -20.47 -48.39
C GLN A 722 -17.97 -20.75 -48.76
N THR A 723 -17.02 -20.19 -48.02
CA THR A 723 -15.58 -20.43 -48.22
C THR A 723 -15.23 -21.88 -47.84
N PRO A 724 -14.65 -22.67 -48.75
CA PRO A 724 -14.21 -24.03 -48.46
C PRO A 724 -13.17 -24.08 -47.33
N GLU A 725 -13.20 -25.11 -46.48
CA GLU A 725 -12.28 -25.23 -45.34
C GLU A 725 -10.80 -25.21 -45.75
N ASN A 726 -10.48 -25.83 -46.88
CA ASN A 726 -9.13 -25.81 -47.45
C ASN A 726 -8.72 -24.43 -47.99
N PHE A 727 -9.61 -23.46 -48.07
CA PHE A 727 -9.31 -22.07 -48.44
C PHE A 727 -9.32 -21.12 -47.24
N ILE A 728 -9.70 -21.57 -46.04
CA ILE A 728 -9.67 -20.76 -44.83
C ILE A 728 -8.25 -20.72 -44.23
N GLU A 729 -7.69 -19.53 -44.12
CA GLU A 729 -6.50 -19.21 -43.33
C GLU A 729 -6.92 -18.48 -42.05
N GLU A 730 -6.58 -19.03 -40.90
CA GLU A 730 -6.80 -18.36 -39.61
C GLU A 730 -5.61 -17.44 -39.30
N LYS A 731 -5.89 -16.14 -39.08
CA LYS A 731 -4.89 -15.19 -38.56
C LYS A 731 -5.29 -14.75 -37.16
N THR A 732 -4.34 -14.81 -36.24
CA THR A 732 -4.52 -14.29 -34.87
C THR A 732 -4.16 -12.81 -34.85
N LEU A 733 -5.14 -11.98 -34.54
CA LEU A 733 -4.96 -10.56 -34.28
C LEU A 733 -4.74 -10.34 -32.77
N ARG A 734 -3.65 -9.63 -32.45
CA ARG A 734 -3.32 -9.22 -31.07
C ARG A 734 -3.25 -7.70 -31.02
N GLU A 735 -4.38 -7.07 -30.68
CA GLU A 735 -4.41 -5.64 -30.41
C GLU A 735 -4.02 -5.40 -28.94
N LEU A 736 -2.93 -4.66 -28.75
CA LEU A 736 -2.48 -4.27 -27.43
C LEU A 736 -3.17 -2.97 -27.02
N HIS A 737 -3.77 -3.00 -25.83
CA HIS A 737 -4.41 -1.85 -25.22
C HIS A 737 -3.88 -1.62 -23.81
N SER A 738 -3.93 -0.35 -23.38
CA SER A 738 -3.70 0.00 -21.99
C SER A 738 -4.75 -0.64 -21.07
N ILE A 739 -4.40 -0.83 -19.80
CA ILE A 739 -5.32 -1.47 -18.83
C ILE A 739 -6.67 -0.75 -18.70
N LEU A 740 -6.69 0.58 -18.89
CA LEU A 740 -7.90 1.41 -18.86
C LEU A 740 -8.89 1.09 -19.99
N HIS A 741 -8.45 0.38 -21.04
CA HIS A 741 -9.35 -0.19 -22.04
C HIS A 741 -10.26 -1.28 -21.43
N TYR A 742 -9.72 -2.06 -20.49
CA TYR A 742 -10.39 -3.25 -19.95
C TYR A 742 -11.08 -2.97 -18.61
N VAL A 743 -10.69 -1.92 -17.88
CA VAL A 743 -11.16 -1.67 -16.51
C VAL A 743 -11.65 -0.24 -16.32
N ASN A 744 -12.74 -0.11 -15.57
CA ASN A 744 -13.12 1.15 -14.94
C ASN A 744 -12.42 1.21 -13.58
N LYS A 745 -11.68 2.29 -13.29
CA LYS A 745 -10.97 2.46 -12.00
C LYS A 745 -11.89 2.46 -10.78
N ASP A 746 -13.14 2.89 -10.94
CA ASP A 746 -14.13 2.94 -9.85
C ASP A 746 -14.76 1.56 -9.60
N ASN A 747 -14.64 0.63 -10.56
CA ASN A 747 -15.08 -0.76 -10.42
C ASN A 747 -14.24 -1.70 -11.32
N ILE A 748 -13.05 -2.06 -10.84
CA ILE A 748 -12.05 -2.84 -11.60
C ILE A 748 -12.61 -4.19 -12.07
N LEU A 749 -13.33 -4.89 -11.19
CA LEU A 749 -13.92 -6.20 -11.45
C LEU A 749 -15.27 -6.13 -12.19
N GLY A 750 -15.80 -4.94 -12.44
CA GLY A 750 -17.03 -4.72 -13.20
C GLY A 750 -16.90 -5.07 -14.69
N PRO A 751 -17.89 -4.73 -15.53
CA PRO A 751 -17.81 -4.92 -16.98
C PRO A 751 -16.67 -4.09 -17.62
N VAL A 752 -16.30 -4.43 -18.85
CA VAL A 752 -15.38 -3.62 -19.67
C VAL A 752 -16.06 -2.27 -19.97
N PRO A 753 -15.35 -1.12 -19.85
CA PRO A 753 -15.93 0.18 -20.19
C PRO A 753 -16.39 0.25 -21.65
N GLU A 754 -17.63 0.70 -21.90
CA GLU A 754 -18.15 0.93 -23.26
C GLU A 754 -17.42 2.10 -23.96
N HIS A 755 -17.02 3.10 -23.17
CA HIS A 755 -16.34 4.31 -23.63
C HIS A 755 -15.09 4.58 -22.78
N PRO A 756 -14.00 3.82 -22.98
CA PRO A 756 -12.79 3.96 -22.15
C PRO A 756 -12.15 5.36 -22.26
N GLY A 757 -12.39 6.09 -23.37
CA GLY A 757 -11.95 7.48 -23.54
C GLY A 757 -12.57 8.51 -22.60
N ASN A 758 -13.59 8.15 -21.81
CA ASN A 758 -14.11 9.01 -20.75
C ASN A 758 -13.13 9.14 -19.57
N ASP A 759 -12.19 8.20 -19.43
CA ASP A 759 -11.11 8.34 -18.46
C ASP A 759 -10.08 9.36 -18.98
N PRO A 760 -9.75 10.41 -18.20
CA PRO A 760 -8.86 11.49 -18.65
C PRO A 760 -7.43 11.02 -18.96
N ASN A 761 -7.01 9.86 -18.45
CA ASN A 761 -5.69 9.28 -18.70
C ASN A 761 -5.69 8.22 -19.81
N TYR A 762 -6.86 7.76 -20.29
CA TYR A 762 -6.92 6.70 -21.31
C TYR A 762 -6.15 7.08 -22.57
N ALA A 763 -6.41 8.26 -23.14
CA ALA A 763 -5.80 8.66 -24.40
C ALA A 763 -4.26 8.77 -24.32
N SER A 764 -3.71 9.27 -23.21
CA SER A 764 -2.25 9.39 -23.05
C SER A 764 -1.60 8.03 -22.83
N TRP A 765 -2.22 7.14 -22.05
CA TRP A 765 -1.67 5.81 -21.79
C TRP A 765 -1.75 4.92 -23.02
N GLU A 766 -2.88 4.97 -23.73
CA GLU A 766 -3.14 4.19 -24.92
C GLU A 766 -2.17 4.54 -26.05
N LYS A 767 -1.88 5.83 -26.24
CA LYS A 767 -0.90 6.31 -27.22
C LYS A 767 0.47 5.65 -27.02
N GLU A 768 0.98 5.63 -25.79
CA GLU A 768 2.32 5.12 -25.50
C GLU A 768 2.38 3.58 -25.54
N VAL A 769 1.27 2.90 -25.20
CA VAL A 769 1.14 1.45 -25.41
C VAL A 769 1.14 1.08 -26.89
N LYS A 770 0.38 1.81 -27.72
CA LYS A 770 0.36 1.59 -29.19
C LYS A 770 1.72 1.84 -29.82
N LYS A 771 2.40 2.91 -29.42
CA LYS A 771 3.77 3.19 -29.87
C LYS A 771 4.72 2.05 -29.51
N TRP A 772 4.69 1.57 -28.27
CA TRP A 772 5.50 0.42 -27.85
C TRP A 772 5.13 -0.85 -28.65
N ALA A 773 3.84 -1.07 -28.91
CA ALA A 773 3.35 -2.19 -29.70
C ALA A 773 3.93 -2.17 -31.13
N GLU A 774 3.87 -1.02 -31.81
CA GLU A 774 4.44 -0.82 -33.15
C GLU A 774 5.96 -1.07 -33.17
N GLU A 775 6.69 -0.51 -32.20
CA GLU A 775 8.14 -0.67 -32.07
C GLU A 775 8.58 -2.13 -31.83
N ASN A 776 7.69 -2.96 -31.27
CA ASN A 776 7.93 -4.36 -30.94
C ASN A 776 7.22 -5.35 -31.89
N GLY A 777 6.69 -4.88 -33.02
CA GLY A 777 6.06 -5.73 -34.04
C GLY A 777 4.66 -6.25 -33.70
N TYR A 778 3.99 -5.63 -32.72
CA TYR A 778 2.58 -5.86 -32.38
C TYR A 778 1.69 -4.84 -33.11
N THR A 779 1.89 -4.67 -34.42
CA THR A 779 1.06 -3.80 -35.24
C THR A 779 -0.35 -4.39 -35.33
N ALA A 780 -1.36 -3.60 -34.94
CA ALA A 780 -2.71 -3.79 -35.47
C ALA A 780 -2.55 -3.72 -36.99
N THR A 781 -2.77 -4.84 -37.66
CA THR A 781 -2.60 -4.94 -39.11
C THR A 781 -3.59 -3.98 -39.76
N ASN A 782 -3.13 -2.76 -40.11
CA ASN A 782 -3.83 -1.82 -41.00
C ASN A 782 -4.08 -2.41 -42.41
N ASN A 783 -3.70 -3.67 -42.63
CA ASN A 783 -3.89 -4.44 -43.84
C ASN A 783 -4.84 -5.63 -43.66
N LEU A 784 -5.66 -5.67 -42.60
CA LEU A 784 -6.70 -6.69 -42.50
C LEU A 784 -7.88 -6.37 -43.43
N PRO A 785 -8.42 -7.37 -44.13
CA PRO A 785 -9.61 -7.17 -44.93
C PRO A 785 -10.81 -6.85 -44.04
N ILE A 786 -11.54 -5.81 -44.40
CA ILE A 786 -12.84 -5.46 -43.81
C ILE A 786 -14.02 -5.96 -44.64
N GLU A 787 -13.75 -6.37 -45.89
CA GLU A 787 -14.74 -6.90 -46.81
C GLU A 787 -14.83 -8.42 -46.65
N PHE A 788 -16.03 -8.95 -46.87
CA PHE A 788 -16.26 -10.39 -46.94
C PHE A 788 -15.88 -10.94 -48.31
N ASP A 789 -15.49 -12.22 -48.32
CA ASP A 789 -15.22 -13.03 -49.50
C ASP A 789 -16.34 -12.89 -50.53
N ASP A 790 -15.94 -12.47 -51.74
CA ASP A 790 -16.77 -12.28 -52.93
C ASP A 790 -16.42 -13.28 -54.05
N ILE A 791 -15.47 -14.19 -53.81
CA ILE A 791 -15.10 -15.27 -54.72
C ILE A 791 -16.00 -16.48 -54.49
N HIS A 792 -16.18 -16.91 -53.23
CA HIS A 792 -17.04 -18.04 -52.91
C HIS A 792 -18.49 -17.58 -52.72
N THR A 793 -19.18 -17.42 -53.85
CA THR A 793 -20.57 -16.98 -53.91
C THR A 793 -21.42 -17.90 -54.77
N GLU A 794 -22.73 -17.96 -54.54
CA GLU A 794 -23.66 -18.72 -55.41
C GLU A 794 -23.57 -18.31 -56.88
N GLU A 795 -23.26 -17.04 -57.17
CA GLU A 795 -23.14 -16.51 -58.53
C GLU A 795 -21.85 -16.97 -59.25
N ASN A 796 -20.81 -17.32 -58.49
CA ASN A 796 -19.52 -17.75 -59.02
C ASN A 796 -19.38 -19.27 -59.12
N LYS A 797 -20.23 -20.03 -58.43
CA LYS A 797 -20.29 -21.47 -58.57
C LYS A 797 -20.52 -21.87 -60.03
N PRO A 798 -19.85 -22.92 -60.52
CA PRO A 798 -20.09 -23.42 -61.86
C PRO A 798 -21.58 -23.79 -62.02
N ASN A 799 -22.16 -23.50 -63.18
CA ASN A 799 -23.42 -24.10 -63.55
C ASN A 799 -23.12 -25.45 -64.21
N LEU A 800 -23.68 -26.52 -63.65
CA LEU A 800 -23.48 -27.89 -64.09
C LEU A 800 -24.83 -28.47 -64.48
N GLU A 801 -24.91 -29.03 -65.68
CA GLU A 801 -26.03 -29.83 -66.15
C GLU A 801 -25.50 -31.17 -66.71
N ILE A 802 -26.19 -32.26 -66.37
CA ILE A 802 -25.95 -33.57 -66.98
C ILE A 802 -26.86 -33.63 -68.20
N THR A 803 -26.28 -33.63 -69.41
CA THR A 803 -27.04 -33.68 -70.67
C THR A 803 -27.27 -35.11 -71.13
N LYS A 804 -26.34 -36.02 -70.78
CA LYS A 804 -26.54 -37.47 -70.90
C LYS A 804 -25.85 -38.18 -69.72
N PRO A 805 -26.41 -39.28 -69.21
CA PRO A 805 -27.73 -39.83 -69.54
C PRO A 805 -28.88 -38.92 -69.09
N GLU A 806 -30.06 -39.10 -69.69
CA GLU A 806 -31.30 -38.51 -69.19
C GLU A 806 -31.77 -39.25 -67.92
N GLU A 807 -32.58 -38.60 -67.10
CA GLU A 807 -33.16 -39.19 -65.89
C GLU A 807 -33.85 -40.53 -66.18
N ASN A 808 -33.55 -41.55 -65.37
CA ASN A 808 -34.02 -42.93 -65.50
C ASN A 808 -33.60 -43.65 -66.79
N THR A 809 -32.52 -43.21 -67.46
CA THR A 809 -31.95 -43.95 -68.59
C THR A 809 -31.60 -45.37 -68.16
N ARG A 810 -32.06 -46.35 -68.95
CA ARG A 810 -31.78 -47.77 -68.73
C ARG A 810 -30.53 -48.18 -69.49
N PHE A 811 -29.55 -48.72 -68.78
CA PHE A 811 -28.32 -49.28 -69.34
C PHE A 811 -28.40 -50.81 -69.35
N SER A 812 -28.50 -51.38 -70.55
CA SER A 812 -28.37 -52.83 -70.78
C SER A 812 -27.00 -53.22 -71.37
N ASP A 813 -26.19 -52.23 -71.71
CA ASP A 813 -24.77 -52.35 -72.10
C ASP A 813 -23.92 -51.76 -70.96
N PRO A 814 -22.78 -52.39 -70.60
CA PRO A 814 -21.89 -51.91 -69.54
C PRO A 814 -21.20 -50.57 -69.83
N SER A 815 -21.33 -49.97 -71.02
CA SER A 815 -20.68 -48.70 -71.34
C SER A 815 -21.50 -47.48 -70.90
N LEU A 816 -21.04 -46.79 -69.85
CA LEU A 816 -21.56 -45.48 -69.42
C LEU A 816 -20.78 -44.35 -70.07
N SER A 817 -21.50 -43.46 -70.74
CA SER A 817 -21.00 -42.14 -71.14
C SER A 817 -21.84 -41.06 -70.49
N VAL A 818 -21.16 -40.17 -69.76
CA VAL A 818 -21.75 -38.99 -69.12
C VAL A 818 -21.26 -37.76 -69.88
N GLU A 819 -22.19 -37.12 -70.58
CA GLU A 819 -21.97 -35.82 -71.21
C GLU A 819 -22.51 -34.75 -70.27
N ILE A 820 -21.69 -33.74 -70.00
CA ILE A 820 -22.04 -32.64 -69.13
C ILE A 820 -21.87 -31.30 -69.85
N LEU A 821 -22.72 -30.35 -69.50
CA LEU A 821 -22.57 -28.96 -69.86
C LEU A 821 -22.16 -28.19 -68.61
N ILE A 822 -20.97 -27.59 -68.66
CA ILE A 822 -20.51 -26.69 -67.62
C ILE A 822 -20.42 -25.28 -68.20
N ASN A 823 -21.17 -24.35 -67.62
CA ASN A 823 -20.98 -22.92 -67.84
C ASN A 823 -20.46 -22.30 -66.55
N THR A 824 -19.31 -21.66 -66.60
CA THR A 824 -18.63 -21.17 -65.40
C THR A 824 -17.91 -19.87 -65.71
N LYS A 825 -17.85 -18.98 -64.71
CA LYS A 825 -17.05 -17.76 -64.78
C LYS A 825 -15.57 -18.04 -64.56
N ARG A 826 -15.25 -19.18 -63.93
CA ARG A 826 -13.91 -19.59 -63.51
C ARG A 826 -13.50 -20.92 -64.15
N THR A 827 -12.21 -21.18 -64.24
CA THR A 827 -11.69 -22.42 -64.84
C THR A 827 -12.08 -23.64 -63.99
N ILE A 828 -12.62 -24.69 -64.60
CA ILE A 828 -12.86 -25.96 -63.91
C ILE A 828 -11.53 -26.63 -63.60
N SER A 829 -11.28 -26.94 -62.34
CA SER A 829 -10.09 -27.69 -61.91
C SER A 829 -10.30 -29.19 -62.10
N ARG A 830 -11.48 -29.68 -61.72
CA ARG A 830 -11.85 -31.09 -61.87
C ARG A 830 -13.36 -31.30 -61.87
N VAL A 831 -13.77 -32.41 -62.45
CA VAL A 831 -15.11 -32.97 -62.32
C VAL A 831 -14.99 -34.38 -61.77
N GLU A 832 -15.73 -34.64 -60.70
CA GLU A 832 -15.78 -35.95 -60.06
C GLU A 832 -17.13 -36.62 -60.35
N TYR A 833 -17.07 -37.89 -60.71
CA TYR A 833 -18.22 -38.72 -61.06
C TYR A 833 -18.35 -39.82 -60.04
N PHE A 834 -19.56 -39.98 -59.52
CA PHE A 834 -19.90 -41.00 -58.55
C PHE A 834 -21.12 -41.79 -59.02
N ILE A 835 -21.11 -43.08 -58.75
CA ILE A 835 -22.32 -43.90 -58.74
C ILE A 835 -22.61 -44.25 -57.30
N ASP A 836 -23.79 -43.89 -56.83
CA ASP A 836 -24.18 -43.86 -55.42
C ASP A 836 -23.15 -43.04 -54.62
N ASN A 837 -22.33 -43.70 -53.80
CA ASN A 837 -21.26 -43.07 -53.02
C ASN A 837 -19.85 -43.45 -53.50
N GLN A 838 -19.72 -44.24 -54.57
CA GLN A 838 -18.44 -44.70 -55.09
C GLN A 838 -17.92 -43.73 -56.15
N LEU A 839 -16.72 -43.16 -55.93
CA LEU A 839 -16.01 -42.36 -56.94
C LEU A 839 -15.59 -43.27 -58.10
N ILE A 840 -16.12 -43.03 -59.29
CA ILE A 840 -15.83 -43.82 -60.48
C ILE A 840 -14.82 -43.15 -61.40
N ALA A 841 -14.76 -41.82 -61.42
CA ALA A 841 -13.76 -41.10 -62.20
C ALA A 841 -13.57 -39.67 -61.70
N THR A 842 -12.35 -39.17 -61.85
CA THR A 842 -12.02 -37.74 -61.75
C THR A 842 -11.47 -37.29 -63.10
N LYS A 843 -12.02 -36.21 -63.65
CA LYS A 843 -11.57 -35.58 -64.89
C LYS A 843 -10.97 -34.23 -64.57
N THR A 844 -9.71 -34.01 -64.93
CA THR A 844 -8.96 -32.77 -64.68
C THR A 844 -8.66 -31.99 -65.97
N GLU A 845 -9.05 -32.52 -67.13
CA GLU A 845 -8.79 -31.92 -68.45
C GLU A 845 -10.07 -31.84 -69.28
N TYR A 846 -10.17 -30.80 -70.12
CA TYR A 846 -11.30 -30.60 -71.04
C TYR A 846 -11.16 -31.45 -72.32
N PRO A 847 -12.24 -32.05 -72.85
CA PRO A 847 -13.61 -32.04 -72.33
C PRO A 847 -13.76 -32.91 -71.08
N PHE A 848 -14.47 -32.39 -70.07
CA PHE A 848 -14.65 -33.07 -68.78
C PHE A 848 -15.62 -34.25 -68.82
N ASN A 849 -16.14 -34.61 -69.99
CA ASN A 849 -17.07 -35.73 -70.16
C ASN A 849 -16.44 -37.05 -69.71
N LEU A 850 -17.26 -37.92 -69.15
CA LEU A 850 -16.89 -39.31 -68.94
C LEU A 850 -17.35 -40.10 -70.15
N ILE A 851 -16.42 -40.70 -70.90
CA ILE A 851 -16.75 -41.44 -72.12
C ILE A 851 -16.34 -42.90 -71.93
N HIS A 852 -17.26 -43.83 -72.21
CA HIS A 852 -17.04 -45.28 -72.18
C HIS A 852 -16.53 -45.85 -70.85
N TYR A 853 -16.97 -45.29 -69.72
CA TYR A 853 -16.71 -45.91 -68.42
C TYR A 853 -17.41 -47.27 -68.36
N GLN A 854 -16.71 -48.29 -67.84
CA GLN A 854 -17.26 -49.64 -67.80
C GLN A 854 -17.95 -49.87 -66.47
N LEU A 855 -19.25 -50.12 -66.50
CA LEU A 855 -20.13 -50.38 -65.34
C LEU A 855 -19.97 -51.80 -64.78
N PHE A 856 -18.81 -52.41 -64.94
CA PHE A 856 -18.57 -53.75 -64.43
C PHE A 856 -18.70 -53.78 -62.90
N GLY A 857 -19.40 -54.78 -62.38
CA GLY A 857 -19.54 -55.03 -60.95
C GLY A 857 -20.53 -54.13 -60.21
N PHE A 858 -21.25 -53.24 -60.89
CA PHE A 858 -22.39 -52.56 -60.27
C PHE A 858 -23.63 -53.46 -60.35
N ASP A 859 -24.36 -53.66 -59.24
CA ASP A 859 -25.59 -54.45 -59.33
C ASP A 859 -26.67 -53.72 -60.13
N ASN A 860 -27.53 -54.51 -60.76
CA ASN A 860 -28.72 -54.04 -61.44
C ASN A 860 -29.69 -53.35 -60.47
N GLY A 861 -30.39 -52.34 -60.96
CA GLY A 861 -31.33 -51.52 -60.18
C GLY A 861 -31.17 -50.03 -60.44
N ASP A 862 -31.92 -49.23 -59.69
CA ASP A 862 -31.80 -47.78 -59.68
C ASP A 862 -30.50 -47.35 -58.98
N ARG A 863 -29.74 -46.46 -59.62
CA ARG A 863 -28.44 -45.97 -59.18
C ARG A 863 -28.39 -44.45 -59.30
N ASN A 864 -27.84 -43.79 -58.29
CA ASN A 864 -27.66 -42.35 -58.32
C ASN A 864 -26.34 -41.99 -59.01
N LEU A 865 -26.40 -41.44 -60.22
CA LEU A 865 -25.25 -40.85 -60.88
C LEU A 865 -25.07 -39.41 -60.40
N ARG A 866 -24.04 -39.18 -59.60
CA ARG A 866 -23.71 -37.89 -59.00
C ARG A 866 -22.46 -37.30 -59.66
N VAL A 867 -22.58 -36.08 -60.14
CA VAL A 867 -21.49 -35.33 -60.78
C VAL A 867 -21.24 -34.04 -60.00
N ILE A 868 -19.98 -33.80 -59.65
CA ILE A 868 -19.56 -32.60 -58.93
C ILE A 868 -18.49 -31.89 -59.75
N ALA A 869 -18.77 -30.65 -60.13
CA ALA A 869 -17.79 -29.78 -60.77
C ALA A 869 -17.16 -28.85 -59.73
N TYR A 870 -15.82 -28.79 -59.76
CA TYR A 870 -15.00 -27.91 -58.93
C TYR A 870 -14.30 -26.92 -59.85
N ASP A 871 -14.36 -25.62 -59.53
CA ASP A 871 -13.48 -24.64 -60.17
C ASP A 871 -12.08 -24.60 -59.53
N ASP A 872 -11.25 -23.67 -59.99
CA ASP A 872 -9.86 -23.47 -59.54
C ASP A 872 -9.72 -22.96 -58.10
N VAL A 873 -10.84 -22.62 -57.44
CA VAL A 873 -10.90 -22.21 -56.03
C VAL A 873 -11.88 -23.08 -55.23
N ASP A 874 -12.24 -24.26 -55.74
CA ASP A 874 -13.19 -25.18 -55.13
C ASP A 874 -14.59 -24.59 -54.86
N ASN A 875 -15.07 -23.66 -55.70
CA ASN A 875 -16.52 -23.49 -55.81
C ASN A 875 -17.13 -24.73 -56.43
N ILE A 876 -18.09 -25.33 -55.72
CA ILE A 876 -18.70 -26.59 -56.12
C ILE A 876 -20.12 -26.42 -56.64
N ARG A 877 -20.45 -27.20 -57.67
CA ARG A 877 -21.84 -27.49 -58.04
C ARG A 877 -22.01 -28.97 -58.24
N GLU A 878 -22.99 -29.52 -57.54
CA GLU A 878 -23.39 -30.91 -57.64
C GLU A 878 -24.67 -31.03 -58.47
N LYS A 879 -24.72 -32.06 -59.32
CA LYS A 879 -25.94 -32.55 -59.96
C LYS A 879 -26.03 -34.06 -59.82
N ASN A 880 -27.26 -34.51 -59.63
CA ASN A 880 -27.62 -35.90 -59.50
C ASN A 880 -28.61 -36.25 -60.62
N THR A 881 -28.49 -37.46 -61.14
CA THR A 881 -29.50 -38.07 -62.02
C THR A 881 -29.60 -39.55 -61.72
N HIS A 882 -30.80 -40.11 -61.78
CA HIS A 882 -30.99 -41.55 -61.60
C HIS A 882 -30.74 -42.30 -62.91
N VAL A 883 -30.03 -43.42 -62.85
CA VAL A 883 -29.84 -44.35 -63.96
C VAL A 883 -30.23 -45.75 -63.54
N TYR A 884 -30.86 -46.51 -64.44
CA TYR A 884 -31.28 -47.87 -64.15
C TYR A 884 -30.35 -48.88 -64.83
N LEU A 885 -29.64 -49.67 -64.04
CA LEU A 885 -28.76 -50.71 -64.54
C LEU A 885 -29.53 -52.02 -64.73
N ASP A 886 -29.47 -52.58 -65.93
CA ASP A 886 -30.08 -53.85 -66.32
C ASP A 886 -29.08 -54.65 -67.15
N LEU A 887 -27.90 -54.82 -66.58
CA LEU A 887 -26.75 -55.44 -67.23
C LEU A 887 -26.88 -56.97 -67.18
N PRO A 888 -26.50 -57.68 -68.26
CA PRO A 888 -26.32 -59.12 -68.23
C PRO A 888 -25.46 -59.57 -67.03
N GLU A 889 -25.75 -60.75 -66.48
CA GLU A 889 -25.06 -61.29 -65.31
C GLU A 889 -23.53 -61.38 -65.51
N GLU A 890 -23.08 -61.50 -66.76
CA GLU A 890 -21.67 -61.49 -67.11
C GLU A 890 -20.93 -60.17 -66.85
N TYR A 891 -21.65 -59.05 -66.68
CA TYR A 891 -21.09 -57.73 -66.36
C TYR A 891 -21.43 -57.25 -64.94
N SER A 892 -22.64 -57.54 -64.46
CA SER A 892 -23.06 -57.18 -63.09
C SER A 892 -22.46 -58.12 -62.03
N ARG A 893 -22.12 -59.37 -62.39
CA ARG A 893 -21.45 -60.35 -61.53
C ARG A 893 -20.23 -60.95 -62.23
N PRO A 894 -19.13 -60.19 -62.31
CA PRO A 894 -17.95 -60.60 -63.08
C PRO A 894 -17.16 -61.72 -62.41
N ILE A 895 -17.29 -61.89 -61.09
CA ILE A 895 -16.69 -62.99 -60.33
C ILE A 895 -17.81 -63.81 -59.70
N VAL A 896 -17.76 -65.13 -59.90
CA VAL A 896 -18.60 -66.11 -59.22
C VAL A 896 -17.69 -67.06 -58.45
N TRP A 897 -17.79 -67.02 -57.12
CA TRP A 897 -17.04 -67.91 -56.25
C TRP A 897 -17.63 -69.32 -56.30
N LEU A 898 -16.84 -70.29 -56.77
CA LEU A 898 -17.22 -71.71 -56.80
C LEU A 898 -16.77 -72.41 -55.51
N ALA A 899 -15.55 -72.09 -55.05
CA ALA A 899 -15.00 -72.46 -53.76
C ALA A 899 -14.03 -71.36 -53.29
N PRO A 900 -14.10 -70.85 -52.06
CA PRO A 900 -15.13 -71.18 -51.09
C PRO A 900 -16.50 -70.58 -51.44
N GLN A 901 -17.57 -71.21 -50.97
CA GLN A 901 -18.92 -70.66 -51.03
C GLN A 901 -19.17 -69.70 -49.85
N ASN A 902 -20.08 -68.76 -50.03
CA ASN A 902 -20.43 -67.82 -48.96
C ASN A 902 -21.00 -68.57 -47.75
N ASN A 903 -20.45 -68.28 -46.58
CA ASN A 903 -20.63 -68.94 -45.27
C ASN A 903 -20.10 -70.38 -45.18
N GLU A 904 -19.19 -70.79 -46.06
CA GLU A 904 -18.51 -72.08 -45.94
C GLU A 904 -17.61 -72.13 -44.69
N GLN A 905 -17.50 -73.33 -44.12
CA GLN A 905 -16.57 -73.63 -43.04
C GLN A 905 -15.43 -74.46 -43.61
N ILE A 906 -14.20 -73.95 -43.51
CA ILE A 906 -12.99 -74.65 -43.96
C ILE A 906 -12.24 -75.12 -42.71
N TYR A 907 -11.98 -76.41 -42.58
CA TYR A 907 -11.23 -76.98 -41.47
C TYR A 907 -9.72 -76.94 -41.72
N ALA A 908 -8.92 -76.84 -40.65
CA ALA A 908 -7.45 -76.78 -40.75
C ALA A 908 -6.84 -77.98 -41.51
N GLU A 909 -7.50 -79.14 -41.51
CA GLU A 909 -7.08 -80.34 -42.25
C GLU A 909 -7.33 -80.28 -43.77
N GLU A 910 -8.14 -79.33 -44.24
CA GLU A 910 -8.43 -79.12 -45.67
C GLU A 910 -7.39 -78.24 -46.37
N PHE A 911 -6.38 -77.77 -45.63
CA PHE A 911 -5.26 -77.05 -46.21
C PHE A 911 -4.19 -78.02 -46.76
N PRO A 912 -3.61 -77.73 -47.94
CA PRO A 912 -3.83 -76.54 -48.74
C PRO A 912 -5.18 -76.53 -49.48
N TYR A 913 -5.92 -75.41 -49.35
CA TYR A 913 -7.30 -75.26 -49.83
C TYR A 913 -7.33 -74.67 -51.24
N ASN A 914 -8.15 -75.24 -52.13
CA ASN A 914 -8.31 -74.72 -53.49
C ASN A 914 -9.38 -73.63 -53.53
N ILE A 915 -8.96 -72.40 -53.84
CA ILE A 915 -9.87 -71.34 -54.23
C ILE A 915 -10.13 -71.48 -55.73
N ASN A 916 -11.39 -71.65 -56.08
CA ASN A 916 -11.88 -71.73 -57.45
C ASN A 916 -12.92 -70.63 -57.68
N VAL A 917 -12.63 -69.75 -58.62
CA VAL A 917 -13.59 -68.74 -59.07
C VAL A 917 -13.82 -68.86 -60.57
N LYS A 918 -15.05 -68.62 -60.97
CA LYS A 918 -15.42 -68.42 -62.37
C LYS A 918 -15.45 -66.92 -62.65
N ILE A 919 -14.61 -66.48 -63.56
CA ILE A 919 -14.64 -65.14 -64.14
C ILE A 919 -15.62 -65.17 -65.31
N ASN A 920 -16.70 -64.41 -65.21
CA ASN A 920 -17.61 -64.21 -66.32
C ASN A 920 -16.95 -63.26 -67.33
N ASN A 921 -17.07 -63.59 -68.63
CA ASN A 921 -16.43 -62.87 -69.74
C ASN A 921 -14.92 -62.58 -69.52
N PRO A 922 -14.07 -63.62 -69.41
CA PRO A 922 -12.64 -63.48 -69.11
C PRO A 922 -11.86 -62.63 -70.13
N ALA A 923 -12.40 -62.43 -71.34
CA ALA A 923 -11.77 -61.63 -72.38
C ALA A 923 -11.58 -60.15 -72.00
N LEU A 924 -12.36 -59.63 -71.04
CA LEU A 924 -12.32 -58.23 -70.60
C LEU A 924 -11.18 -57.94 -69.61
N TYR A 925 -10.70 -58.97 -68.91
CA TYR A 925 -9.80 -58.80 -67.78
C TYR A 925 -8.40 -59.28 -68.11
N GLN A 926 -7.40 -58.58 -67.59
CA GLN A 926 -6.00 -58.96 -67.70
C GLN A 926 -5.59 -59.91 -66.56
N LYS A 927 -6.01 -59.58 -65.33
CA LYS A 927 -5.65 -60.33 -64.13
C LYS A 927 -6.69 -60.22 -63.02
N ALA A 928 -6.67 -61.18 -62.10
CA ALA A 928 -7.36 -61.18 -60.82
C ALA A 928 -6.34 -61.24 -59.67
N ASP A 929 -6.41 -60.28 -58.74
CA ASP A 929 -5.67 -60.30 -57.48
C ASP A 929 -6.60 -60.77 -56.35
N PHE A 930 -6.21 -61.81 -55.62
CA PHE A 930 -7.03 -62.42 -54.58
C PHE A 930 -6.56 -62.02 -53.20
N TYR A 931 -7.50 -61.69 -52.33
CA TYR A 931 -7.26 -61.25 -50.97
C TYR A 931 -8.14 -62.01 -49.97
N MET A 932 -7.66 -62.12 -48.74
CA MET A 932 -8.49 -62.45 -47.59
C MET A 932 -8.39 -61.32 -46.56
N LYS A 933 -9.48 -61.03 -45.86
CA LYS A 933 -9.50 -60.04 -44.78
C LYS A 933 -10.18 -60.59 -43.56
N ARG A 934 -9.44 -60.70 -42.46
CA ARG A 934 -10.01 -61.01 -41.14
C ARG A 934 -10.73 -59.77 -40.59
N GLN A 935 -11.87 -59.95 -39.92
CA GLN A 935 -12.59 -58.81 -39.31
C GLN A 935 -11.65 -57.96 -38.43
N GLY A 936 -11.65 -56.63 -38.66
CA GLY A 936 -10.82 -55.67 -37.93
C GLY A 936 -9.33 -55.63 -38.32
N ALA A 937 -8.90 -56.42 -39.30
CA ALA A 937 -7.52 -56.46 -39.79
C ALA A 937 -7.38 -55.86 -41.21
N SER A 938 -6.14 -55.54 -41.60
CA SER A 938 -5.79 -55.19 -42.98
C SER A 938 -5.94 -56.41 -43.91
N SER A 939 -6.23 -56.16 -45.18
CA SER A 939 -6.32 -57.21 -46.19
C SER A 939 -4.98 -57.91 -46.42
N ILE A 940 -5.01 -59.23 -46.53
CA ILE A 940 -3.86 -60.09 -46.81
C ILE A 940 -3.95 -60.50 -48.28
N TRP A 941 -2.94 -60.16 -49.07
CA TRP A 941 -2.83 -60.60 -50.46
C TRP A 941 -2.46 -62.09 -50.50
N ILE A 942 -3.23 -62.88 -51.24
CA ILE A 942 -3.04 -64.33 -51.37
C ILE A 942 -2.13 -64.63 -52.55
N ASN A 943 -2.60 -64.28 -53.76
CA ASN A 943 -1.89 -64.49 -55.02
C ASN A 943 -2.60 -63.70 -56.14
N TYR A 944 -1.99 -63.63 -57.32
CA TYR A 944 -2.62 -63.15 -58.54
C TYR A 944 -2.65 -64.23 -59.63
N LYS A 945 -3.59 -64.09 -60.57
CA LYS A 945 -3.67 -64.93 -61.77
C LYS A 945 -3.95 -64.07 -62.99
N GLU A 946 -3.19 -64.29 -64.05
CA GLU A 946 -3.54 -63.78 -65.37
C GLU A 946 -4.78 -64.51 -65.89
N ILE A 947 -5.73 -63.76 -66.45
CA ILE A 947 -7.02 -64.30 -66.86
C ILE A 947 -6.90 -64.76 -68.31
N ASN A 948 -6.56 -66.04 -68.45
CA ASN A 948 -6.47 -66.73 -69.74
C ASN A 948 -7.56 -67.80 -69.92
N SER A 949 -8.34 -68.07 -68.86
CA SER A 949 -9.45 -69.04 -68.82
C SER A 949 -10.63 -68.52 -67.98
N PRO A 950 -11.87 -68.99 -68.23
CA PRO A 950 -13.03 -68.62 -67.43
C PRO A 950 -12.96 -69.10 -65.98
N GLU A 951 -12.29 -70.22 -65.72
CA GLU A 951 -12.06 -70.71 -64.36
C GLU A 951 -10.63 -70.40 -63.92
N VAL A 952 -10.52 -69.84 -62.71
CA VAL A 952 -9.26 -69.45 -62.09
C VAL A 952 -9.13 -70.23 -60.79
N ASN A 953 -8.07 -71.04 -60.72
CA ASN A 953 -7.76 -71.86 -59.56
C ASN A 953 -6.46 -71.36 -58.90
N LEU A 954 -6.50 -71.18 -57.59
CA LEU A 954 -5.32 -70.90 -56.77
C LEU A 954 -5.34 -71.70 -55.47
N LEU A 955 -4.16 -71.98 -54.96
CA LEU A 955 -3.97 -72.77 -53.75
C LEU A 955 -3.69 -71.83 -52.59
N LEU A 956 -4.49 -71.92 -51.53
CA LEU A 956 -4.23 -71.27 -50.25
C LEU A 956 -3.51 -72.26 -49.33
N LEU A 957 -2.27 -71.94 -48.96
CA LEU A 957 -1.40 -72.88 -48.25
C LEU A 957 -1.82 -73.14 -46.81
N GLU A 958 -2.20 -72.09 -46.08
CA GLU A 958 -2.62 -72.14 -44.68
C GLU A 958 -3.43 -70.88 -44.35
N ALA A 959 -4.30 -70.99 -43.35
CA ALA A 959 -4.93 -69.84 -42.70
C ALA A 959 -5.18 -70.16 -41.22
N VAL A 960 -5.12 -69.15 -40.37
CA VAL A 960 -5.40 -69.31 -38.93
C VAL A 960 -6.91 -69.34 -38.71
N ALA A 961 -7.40 -70.03 -37.67
CA ALA A 961 -8.82 -70.05 -37.35
C ALA A 961 -9.41 -68.64 -37.14
N GLY A 962 -10.56 -68.36 -37.77
CA GLY A 962 -11.23 -67.06 -37.72
C GLY A 962 -12.23 -66.86 -38.86
N ASP A 963 -12.97 -65.75 -38.80
CA ASP A 963 -13.90 -65.31 -39.86
C ASP A 963 -13.18 -64.39 -40.85
N TYR A 964 -13.22 -64.73 -42.13
CA TYR A 964 -12.54 -64.05 -43.23
C TYR A 964 -13.54 -63.64 -44.31
N ASN A 965 -13.35 -62.47 -44.92
CA ASN A 965 -13.92 -62.17 -46.23
C ASN A 965 -12.84 -62.45 -47.29
N PHE A 966 -13.11 -63.41 -48.18
CA PHE A 966 -12.29 -63.67 -49.36
C PHE A 966 -12.86 -62.86 -50.51
N TYR A 967 -12.06 -61.98 -51.10
CA TYR A 967 -12.50 -61.12 -52.18
C TYR A 967 -11.41 -61.01 -53.25
N ALA A 968 -11.81 -60.61 -54.45
CA ALA A 968 -10.89 -60.46 -55.57
C ALA A 968 -11.01 -59.08 -56.22
N VAL A 969 -9.87 -58.58 -56.71
CA VAL A 969 -9.77 -57.35 -57.48
C VAL A 969 -9.42 -57.73 -58.91
N LEU A 970 -10.36 -57.54 -59.83
CA LEU A 970 -10.12 -57.68 -61.26
C LEU A 970 -9.48 -56.43 -61.81
N THR A 971 -8.48 -56.60 -62.66
CA THR A 971 -7.91 -55.54 -63.49
C THR A 971 -8.34 -55.78 -64.93
N GLY A 972 -9.14 -54.88 -65.48
CA GLY A 972 -9.54 -54.84 -66.89
C GLY A 972 -8.35 -54.59 -67.82
N LYS A 973 -8.48 -54.98 -69.09
CA LYS A 973 -7.47 -54.66 -70.13
C LYS A 973 -7.36 -53.16 -70.43
N ASP A 974 -8.37 -52.40 -70.04
CA ASP A 974 -8.38 -50.93 -70.07
C ASP A 974 -7.69 -50.29 -68.84
N GLY A 975 -7.19 -51.12 -67.92
CA GLY A 975 -6.52 -50.69 -66.69
C GLY A 975 -7.47 -50.38 -65.53
N GLN A 976 -8.79 -50.48 -65.71
CA GLN A 976 -9.74 -50.25 -64.62
C GLN A 976 -9.70 -51.42 -63.63
N THR A 977 -9.73 -51.11 -62.34
CA THR A 977 -9.80 -52.13 -61.29
C THR A 977 -11.17 -52.14 -60.65
N MET A 978 -11.68 -53.33 -60.35
CA MET A 978 -12.95 -53.52 -59.67
C MET A 978 -12.79 -54.62 -58.65
N GLN A 979 -13.24 -54.33 -57.43
CA GLN A 979 -13.26 -55.26 -56.32
C GLN A 979 -14.65 -55.91 -56.25
N ASP A 980 -14.73 -57.21 -56.04
CA ASP A 980 -16.00 -57.89 -55.72
C ASP A 980 -16.36 -57.77 -54.23
N ASP A 981 -17.62 -58.08 -53.90
CA ASP A 981 -18.08 -58.11 -52.51
C ASP A 981 -17.42 -59.23 -51.68
N GLY A 982 -16.88 -60.22 -52.36
CA GLY A 982 -16.28 -61.40 -51.78
C GLY A 982 -17.28 -62.40 -51.20
N VAL A 983 -16.74 -63.43 -50.55
CA VAL A 983 -17.46 -64.45 -49.80
C VAL A 983 -16.94 -64.50 -48.37
N ASN A 984 -17.85 -64.53 -47.42
CA ASN A 984 -17.50 -64.69 -46.01
C ASN A 984 -17.30 -66.17 -45.73
N VAL A 985 -16.23 -66.52 -45.05
CA VAL A 985 -15.81 -67.90 -44.81
C VAL A 985 -15.28 -68.00 -43.39
N LYS A 986 -15.51 -69.13 -42.73
CA LYS A 986 -15.01 -69.39 -41.39
C LYS A 986 -13.97 -70.50 -41.42
N VAL A 987 -12.73 -70.17 -41.06
CA VAL A 987 -11.67 -71.16 -40.89
C VAL A 987 -11.78 -71.73 -39.47
N MET A 988 -12.01 -73.04 -39.38
CA MET A 988 -12.13 -73.80 -38.15
C MET A 988 -10.77 -74.41 -37.76
N PRO A 989 -10.46 -74.52 -36.46
CA PRO A 989 -9.21 -75.11 -35.99
C PRO A 989 -9.07 -76.59 -36.32
#